data_AF-A0A8B7BMH6-F1
#
_entry.id   AF-A0A8B7BMH6-F1
#
_cell.length_a   1.000
_cell.length_b   1.000
_cell.length_c   1.000
_cell.angle_alpha   90.00
_cell.angle_beta   90.00
_cell.angle_gamma   90.00
#
_symmetry.space_group_name_H-M   'P 1'
#
loop_
_entity.id
_entity.type
_entity.pdbx_description
1 polymer ?
#
loop_
_entity_poly.entity_id
_entity_poly.type
_entity_poly.pdbx_seq_one_letter_code
_entity_poly.pdbx_strand_id
1 'polypeptide(L)'
;MKVAVEVLEAHDLVPKDSGGTASPFVEVDFDGQRRRTQTKPHDLNPFWNEVLIFDVADPLDLPSRTINVAVYHDGSAGGGRQKGRSFLGRVRLSGSSVAPSREEAALQVCSLDRRRLFFPVRGDLALRIFAVLGSSKASSSHAPSTTTTVPETHSSEKPLPATKERKVFHTVGFEPARTRAREFTNMEKKHSRSHHFRAEAAAPAPAMHMEAPPQPKPDYGLKETQPPVAARTGYRGGTKITTTYDLVEQMEYLYVNIVKARNLPAMDITGSVDPYVEVKLGNFIGRTKHLEKNQNPEWHQVFAFSKERLQADRLVVSVKDKDLLMDGFVGRVVLPLVEVPSRLPPDSPLAPQWYRLEEERRDQDVGRGELMMAVWKGSQADEAYPEAWHSDAHTIPLEAVLHTRSKVYFAPRLCYLRVHAIAAQDLVPSEATRLRPETHVKVQLGHQIRFTRPSPVRSLNPSWNEELMLVGSEPFDEPVTITVEDRIGPGKDVPLGRLVLTKPRIPTQADHRKIMPAQWFDLAKPTSSSAGSGEERRRESTKFSSKLHLRIFYDAGYHVIDEPVQYSSDFQPSSKPLRKQSIGILELGILSAKDLVPMNASNGAATTDAYCVAKYGPKWVRTRTILGSLSPKWNEQYTWDVFDLCTVLTIAVFDNCQLYNNGSKNGNGSKDQRIGKIRIRLSTLQTDKLYTHYHPLLALEPSGLKKFGELHLAIRFTCAAWTNMLLLYTKPTLPKMHYIQPIPVMQMNYLRTQAMGVVMARLARAEPPLRKEVVEYVLDVGSHLFSMRRSKANFGRLVVLFSGVPAAARWFDGIRYWKNPVTTILVHVLFLILVFYPSLILPTVFLYLFAIGVWNFRFRPAEPPHMDTELSCAELVTTDDLDEEFDPFVTRRPIEVVKRRYDRLRFVAGRVQELVGFLATQGERVRVLLSWRDPRATAIFIVFSEILAVLLFATPIRVVLALAGLYLLRHPRFRSKMPSVSHNFFRRLPAESDILL
;
A
#
# COMPACT_ATOMS: atom_id res chain seq x y z
N MET A 1 26.46 -15.74 -21.28
CA MET A 1 25.17 -16.48 -21.30
C MET A 1 24.50 -16.25 -22.64
N LYS A 2 23.50 -17.04 -23.07
CA LYS A 2 22.71 -16.71 -24.28
C LYS A 2 21.22 -16.57 -23.94
N VAL A 3 20.51 -15.72 -24.68
CA VAL A 3 19.05 -15.52 -24.58
C VAL A 3 18.43 -15.85 -25.93
N ALA A 4 17.42 -16.71 -25.94
CA ALA A 4 16.64 -17.05 -27.11
C ALA A 4 15.29 -16.30 -27.07
N VAL A 5 14.93 -15.66 -28.17
CA VAL A 5 13.61 -15.07 -28.44
C VAL A 5 12.96 -15.91 -29.54
N GLU A 6 12.00 -16.74 -29.14
CA GLU A 6 11.19 -17.58 -30.02
C GLU A 6 9.97 -16.77 -30.48
N VAL A 7 9.98 -16.37 -31.75
CA VAL A 7 8.91 -15.59 -32.40
C VAL A 7 7.98 -16.57 -33.10
N LEU A 8 6.75 -16.71 -32.59
CA LEU A 8 5.81 -17.73 -33.03
C LEU A 8 4.91 -17.19 -34.14
N GLU A 9 4.07 -16.21 -33.82
CA GLU A 9 3.00 -15.75 -34.72
C GLU A 9 2.57 -14.31 -34.40
N ALA A 10 1.91 -13.64 -35.33
CA ALA A 10 1.15 -12.42 -35.07
C ALA A 10 -0.29 -12.56 -35.59
N HIS A 11 -1.20 -11.71 -35.11
CA HIS A 11 -2.61 -11.69 -35.47
C HIS A 11 -3.13 -10.26 -35.69
N ASP A 12 -4.13 -10.06 -36.56
CA ASP A 12 -4.85 -8.80 -36.82
C ASP A 12 -3.91 -7.59 -37.12
N LEU A 13 -2.86 -7.84 -37.92
CA LEU A 13 -1.91 -6.80 -38.34
C LEU A 13 -2.57 -5.74 -39.24
N VAL A 14 -2.08 -4.50 -39.17
CA VAL A 14 -2.56 -3.41 -40.05
C VAL A 14 -2.12 -3.65 -41.50
N PRO A 15 -3.04 -3.69 -42.48
CA PRO A 15 -2.66 -3.82 -43.89
C PRO A 15 -1.89 -2.60 -44.40
N LYS A 16 -1.00 -2.84 -45.37
CA LYS A 16 -0.10 -1.87 -46.01
C LYS A 16 0.03 -2.06 -47.51
N ASP A 17 -0.15 -3.28 -48.00
CA ASP A 17 -0.26 -3.55 -49.43
C ASP A 17 -1.60 -2.99 -49.96
N SER A 18 -1.62 -2.54 -51.21
CA SER A 18 -2.81 -2.00 -51.88
C SER A 18 -3.95 -3.02 -52.03
N GLY A 19 -3.64 -4.31 -51.97
CA GLY A 19 -4.61 -5.41 -51.92
C GLY A 19 -5.25 -5.66 -50.55
N GLY A 20 -5.00 -4.83 -49.53
CA GLY A 20 -5.59 -5.00 -48.20
C GLY A 20 -4.89 -6.04 -47.32
N THR A 21 -3.66 -6.43 -47.68
CA THR A 21 -2.79 -7.35 -46.92
C THR A 21 -1.54 -6.60 -46.41
N ALA A 22 -0.60 -7.32 -45.81
CA ALA A 22 0.75 -6.82 -45.55
C ALA A 22 1.75 -7.97 -45.74
N SER A 23 3.01 -7.65 -45.99
CA SER A 23 4.09 -8.65 -46.03
C SER A 23 5.03 -8.50 -44.82
N PRO A 24 4.70 -9.07 -43.63
CA PRO A 24 5.40 -8.81 -42.37
C PRO A 24 6.68 -9.63 -42.12
N PHE A 25 7.61 -9.02 -41.38
CA PHE A 25 8.73 -9.66 -40.67
C PHE A 25 8.94 -9.03 -39.29
N VAL A 26 9.66 -9.71 -38.39
CA VAL A 26 9.99 -9.22 -37.04
C VAL A 26 11.47 -8.93 -36.93
N GLU A 27 11.85 -7.78 -36.38
CA GLU A 27 13.22 -7.38 -36.05
C GLU A 27 13.36 -7.25 -34.53
N VAL A 28 14.29 -7.98 -33.94
CA VAL A 28 14.59 -7.98 -32.50
C VAL A 28 15.94 -7.31 -32.26
N ASP A 29 15.95 -6.29 -31.42
CA ASP A 29 17.11 -5.50 -31.00
C ASP A 29 17.32 -5.68 -29.49
N PHE A 30 18.44 -6.27 -29.11
CA PHE A 30 18.82 -6.52 -27.72
C PHE A 30 20.35 -6.45 -27.60
N ASP A 31 20.84 -5.71 -26.60
CA ASP A 31 22.27 -5.52 -26.33
C ASP A 31 23.10 -5.06 -27.55
N GLY A 32 22.50 -4.22 -28.40
CA GLY A 32 23.08 -3.73 -29.66
C GLY A 32 23.10 -4.77 -30.80
N GLN A 33 22.82 -6.04 -30.51
CA GLN A 33 22.67 -7.09 -31.50
C GLN A 33 21.25 -7.02 -32.11
N ARG A 34 21.18 -6.92 -33.44
CA ARG A 34 19.92 -6.97 -34.19
C ARG A 34 19.83 -8.22 -35.05
N ARG A 35 18.70 -8.92 -34.94
CA ARG A 35 18.35 -10.10 -35.77
C ARG A 35 16.92 -9.96 -36.27
N ARG A 36 16.58 -10.63 -37.37
CA ARG A 36 15.22 -10.61 -37.96
C ARG A 36 14.75 -11.99 -38.35
N THR A 37 13.43 -12.18 -38.38
CA THR A 37 12.77 -13.37 -38.94
C THR A 37 12.63 -13.27 -40.46
N GLN A 38 12.14 -14.34 -41.10
CA GLN A 38 11.77 -14.33 -42.52
C GLN A 38 10.55 -13.43 -42.79
N THR A 39 10.50 -12.81 -43.97
CA THR A 39 9.28 -12.11 -44.44
C THR A 39 8.23 -13.11 -44.88
N LYS A 40 7.01 -13.01 -44.34
CA LYS A 40 5.84 -13.74 -44.82
C LYS A 40 5.09 -12.83 -45.81
N PRO A 41 4.86 -13.22 -47.07
CA PRO A 41 4.22 -12.35 -48.04
C PRO A 41 2.68 -12.33 -47.88
N HIS A 42 2.09 -11.14 -47.97
CA HIS A 42 0.64 -10.89 -48.01
C HIS A 42 -0.22 -11.55 -46.90
N ASP A 43 0.34 -11.74 -45.71
CA ASP A 43 -0.35 -12.33 -44.55
C ASP A 43 -0.53 -11.31 -43.41
N LEU A 44 -1.74 -11.25 -42.84
CA LEU A 44 -2.08 -10.43 -41.66
C LEU A 44 -2.04 -11.22 -40.35
N ASN A 45 -1.94 -12.55 -40.40
CA ASN A 45 -1.82 -13.44 -39.24
C ASN A 45 -0.59 -14.39 -39.38
N PRO A 46 0.61 -13.84 -39.63
CA PRO A 46 1.81 -14.61 -40.01
C PRO A 46 2.28 -15.58 -38.93
N PHE A 47 2.60 -16.80 -39.32
CA PHE A 47 3.27 -17.81 -38.49
C PHE A 47 4.75 -17.98 -38.90
N TRP A 48 5.67 -17.67 -37.98
CA TRP A 48 7.13 -17.79 -38.16
C TRP A 48 7.69 -19.06 -37.53
N ASN A 49 7.49 -19.24 -36.22
CA ASN A 49 8.14 -20.26 -35.39
C ASN A 49 9.68 -20.25 -35.50
N GLU A 50 10.28 -19.05 -35.39
CA GLU A 50 11.72 -18.80 -35.54
C GLU A 50 12.38 -18.41 -34.21
N VAL A 51 13.56 -18.99 -33.90
CA VAL A 51 14.28 -18.72 -32.65
C VAL A 51 15.52 -17.84 -32.92
N LEU A 52 15.49 -16.61 -32.41
CA LEU A 52 16.58 -15.64 -32.52
C LEU A 52 17.42 -15.66 -31.23
N ILE A 53 18.69 -16.02 -31.34
CA ILE A 53 19.60 -16.20 -30.19
C ILE A 53 20.55 -15.02 -30.06
N PHE A 54 20.68 -14.45 -28.87
CA PHE A 54 21.51 -13.29 -28.54
C PHE A 54 22.53 -13.65 -27.47
N ASP A 55 23.74 -13.10 -27.58
CA ASP A 55 24.81 -13.29 -26.62
C ASP A 55 24.72 -12.24 -25.50
N VAL A 56 24.76 -12.67 -24.23
CA VAL A 56 24.73 -11.80 -23.05
C VAL A 56 26.11 -11.76 -22.43
N ALA A 57 26.70 -10.56 -22.38
CA ALA A 57 28.01 -10.30 -21.78
C ALA A 57 28.00 -10.51 -20.25
N ASP A 58 27.05 -9.89 -19.54
CA ASP A 58 26.87 -10.05 -18.09
C ASP A 58 25.45 -10.55 -17.76
N PRO A 59 25.28 -11.76 -17.19
CA PRO A 59 23.99 -12.28 -16.73
C PRO A 59 23.30 -11.45 -15.64
N LEU A 60 24.05 -10.77 -14.77
CA LEU A 60 23.50 -10.00 -13.65
C LEU A 60 22.76 -8.75 -14.11
N ASP A 61 23.16 -8.23 -15.27
CA ASP A 61 22.57 -7.04 -15.89
C ASP A 61 21.34 -7.39 -16.76
N LEU A 62 21.04 -8.67 -16.96
CA LEU A 62 19.90 -9.12 -17.75
C LEU A 62 18.54 -8.57 -17.26
N PRO A 63 18.23 -8.49 -15.94
CA PRO A 63 16.95 -7.96 -15.46
C PRO A 63 16.73 -6.46 -15.73
N SER A 64 17.80 -5.69 -15.97
CA SER A 64 17.74 -4.23 -16.20
C SER A 64 17.63 -3.86 -17.68
N ARG A 65 18.13 -4.73 -18.58
CA ARG A 65 18.16 -4.52 -20.04
C ARG A 65 16.79 -4.74 -20.69
N THR A 66 16.60 -4.16 -21.88
CA THR A 66 15.31 -4.25 -22.62
C THR A 66 15.46 -4.89 -23.99
N ILE A 67 14.58 -5.84 -24.29
CA ILE A 67 14.45 -6.51 -25.59
C ILE A 67 13.40 -5.72 -26.40
N ASN A 68 13.81 -5.18 -27.54
CA ASN A 68 12.93 -4.38 -28.41
C ASN A 68 12.52 -5.22 -29.63
N VAL A 69 11.25 -5.57 -29.73
CA VAL A 69 10.72 -6.46 -30.79
C VAL A 69 9.81 -5.66 -31.71
N ALA A 70 10.26 -5.35 -32.93
CA ALA A 70 9.53 -4.49 -33.87
C ALA A 70 9.06 -5.26 -35.11
N VAL A 71 7.77 -5.16 -35.43
CA VAL A 71 7.15 -5.75 -36.62
C VAL A 71 7.17 -4.73 -37.75
N TYR A 72 7.66 -5.13 -38.92
CA TYR A 72 7.77 -4.33 -40.13
C TYR A 72 7.09 -5.03 -41.30
N HIS A 73 6.55 -4.25 -42.23
CA HIS A 73 6.18 -4.73 -43.56
C HIS A 73 7.32 -4.42 -44.55
N ASP A 74 7.70 -5.41 -45.35
CA ASP A 74 8.64 -5.26 -46.47
C ASP A 74 7.88 -4.97 -47.77
N GLY A 75 7.96 -3.74 -48.27
CA GLY A 75 7.34 -3.33 -49.54
C GLY A 75 7.99 -3.98 -50.79
N SER A 76 9.15 -4.60 -50.62
CA SER A 76 9.89 -5.28 -51.70
C SER A 76 9.29 -6.64 -52.08
N ALA A 77 8.55 -7.27 -51.15
CA ALA A 77 8.04 -8.63 -51.32
C ALA A 77 6.79 -8.72 -52.22
N GLY A 78 6.01 -7.64 -52.31
CA GLY A 78 4.71 -7.60 -53.01
C GLY A 78 4.75 -7.08 -54.45
N GLY A 79 5.92 -7.05 -55.11
CA GLY A 79 6.07 -6.54 -56.49
C GLY A 79 5.80 -5.03 -56.68
N GLY A 80 5.54 -4.29 -55.61
CA GLY A 80 5.19 -2.87 -55.66
C GLY A 80 6.37 -1.93 -55.90
N ARG A 81 6.09 -0.72 -56.42
CA ARG A 81 7.12 0.31 -56.70
C ARG A 81 7.79 0.93 -55.45
N GLN A 82 7.44 0.53 -54.23
CA GLN A 82 7.99 1.09 -52.99
C GLN A 82 9.13 0.24 -52.41
N LYS A 83 10.38 0.59 -52.76
CA LYS A 83 11.56 0.06 -52.06
C LYS A 83 11.64 0.66 -50.64
N GLY A 84 11.19 -0.08 -49.63
CA GLY A 84 11.34 0.31 -48.23
C GLY A 84 10.59 -0.59 -47.25
N ARG A 85 10.99 -0.52 -45.98
CA ARG A 85 10.25 -1.14 -44.86
C ARG A 85 9.33 -0.13 -44.18
N SER A 86 8.06 -0.48 -43.98
CA SER A 86 7.12 0.32 -43.20
C SER A 86 6.87 -0.30 -41.82
N PHE A 87 6.59 0.52 -40.81
CA PHE A 87 6.43 0.06 -39.42
C PHE A 87 4.99 -0.42 -39.18
N LEU A 88 4.84 -1.66 -38.70
CA LEU A 88 3.55 -2.23 -38.31
C LEU A 88 3.29 -2.09 -36.81
N GLY A 89 4.31 -2.28 -35.96
CA GLY A 89 4.16 -2.22 -34.51
C GLY A 89 5.44 -2.55 -33.74
N ARG A 90 5.45 -2.41 -32.41
CA ARG A 90 6.57 -2.83 -31.56
C ARG A 90 6.10 -3.30 -30.19
N VAL A 91 6.79 -4.29 -29.62
CA VAL A 91 6.73 -4.65 -28.21
C VAL A 91 8.06 -4.27 -27.55
N ARG A 92 8.05 -3.90 -26.28
CA ARG A 92 9.26 -3.75 -25.45
C ARG A 92 9.13 -4.62 -24.22
N LEU A 93 10.11 -5.48 -24.00
CA LEU A 93 10.09 -6.50 -22.96
C LEU A 93 11.30 -6.30 -22.05
N SER A 94 11.10 -6.52 -20.75
CA SER A 94 12.20 -6.52 -19.79
C SER A 94 12.99 -7.82 -19.93
N GLY A 95 14.31 -7.79 -19.77
CA GLY A 95 15.10 -9.01 -19.64
C GLY A 95 14.77 -9.81 -18.37
N SER A 96 14.08 -9.21 -17.39
CA SER A 96 13.43 -9.94 -16.28
C SER A 96 12.24 -10.83 -16.70
N SER A 97 11.86 -10.84 -17.98
CA SER A 97 10.87 -11.77 -18.55
C SER A 97 11.49 -13.00 -19.25
N VAL A 98 12.81 -13.15 -19.20
CA VAL A 98 13.55 -14.32 -19.68
C VAL A 98 13.37 -15.48 -18.70
N ALA A 99 12.76 -16.59 -19.13
CA ALA A 99 12.70 -17.82 -18.34
C ALA A 99 14.08 -18.52 -18.24
N PRO A 100 14.39 -19.29 -17.19
CA PRO A 100 15.69 -19.97 -17.07
C PRO A 100 15.86 -21.17 -18.03
N SER A 101 14.76 -21.70 -18.57
CA SER A 101 14.68 -22.83 -19.50
C SER A 101 13.60 -22.59 -20.56
N ARG A 102 13.56 -23.40 -21.64
CA ARG A 102 12.50 -23.30 -22.66
C ARG A 102 11.19 -23.90 -22.16
N GLU A 103 11.28 -24.86 -21.25
CA GLU A 103 10.20 -25.61 -20.64
C GLU A 103 9.41 -24.74 -19.66
N GLU A 104 10.08 -23.81 -18.97
CA GLU A 104 9.47 -22.80 -18.10
C GLU A 104 9.03 -21.53 -18.87
N ALA A 105 9.28 -21.44 -20.18
CA ALA A 105 8.99 -20.26 -21.00
C ALA A 105 7.49 -20.12 -21.32
N ALA A 106 6.78 -19.38 -20.45
CA ALA A 106 5.40 -18.99 -20.70
C ALA A 106 5.25 -18.23 -22.03
N LEU A 107 4.20 -18.57 -22.80
CA LEU A 107 3.85 -17.87 -24.02
C LEU A 107 3.35 -16.45 -23.69
N GLN A 108 4.07 -15.44 -24.18
CA GLN A 108 3.69 -14.04 -24.04
C GLN A 108 2.97 -13.60 -25.32
N VAL A 109 1.70 -13.20 -25.19
CA VAL A 109 0.94 -12.55 -26.27
C VAL A 109 0.90 -11.06 -25.97
N CYS A 110 1.46 -10.25 -26.88
CA CYS A 110 1.74 -8.84 -26.65
C CYS A 110 1.15 -7.96 -27.74
N SER A 111 0.18 -7.11 -27.38
CA SER A 111 -0.38 -6.11 -28.28
C SER A 111 0.67 -5.09 -28.74
N LEU A 112 0.60 -4.72 -30.01
CA LEU A 112 1.60 -3.88 -30.65
C LEU A 112 1.46 -2.39 -30.29
N ASP A 113 2.56 -1.80 -29.81
CA ASP A 113 2.66 -0.41 -29.38
C ASP A 113 2.96 0.54 -30.55
N ARG A 114 2.49 1.79 -30.45
CA ARG A 114 2.70 2.85 -31.47
C ARG A 114 4.06 3.52 -31.31
N ARG A 115 4.75 3.78 -32.43
CA ARG A 115 6.05 4.51 -32.44
C ARG A 115 5.92 6.03 -32.32
N ARG A 116 4.77 6.60 -32.72
CA ARG A 116 4.40 8.03 -32.58
C ARG A 116 2.87 8.14 -32.45
N LEU A 117 2.38 9.21 -31.82
CA LEU A 117 0.98 9.37 -31.37
C LEU A 117 -0.09 9.16 -32.47
N PHE A 118 0.20 9.53 -33.72
CA PHE A 118 -0.79 9.59 -34.82
C PHE A 118 -0.79 8.40 -35.78
N PHE A 119 0.05 7.37 -35.57
CA PHE A 119 0.10 6.22 -36.49
C PHE A 119 -0.90 5.12 -36.11
N PRO A 120 -1.67 4.56 -37.07
CA PRO A 120 -2.50 3.39 -36.82
C PRO A 120 -1.61 2.16 -36.65
N VAL A 121 -1.76 1.51 -35.49
CA VAL A 121 -1.20 0.19 -35.13
C VAL A 121 -2.35 -0.64 -34.56
N ARG A 122 -2.34 -1.93 -34.89
CA ARG A 122 -3.27 -2.98 -34.51
C ARG A 122 -2.53 -4.32 -34.62
N GLY A 123 -2.98 -5.29 -33.84
CA GLY A 123 -2.48 -6.65 -33.86
C GLY A 123 -1.70 -7.02 -32.60
N ASP A 124 -1.65 -8.32 -32.35
CA ASP A 124 -0.92 -8.95 -31.25
C ASP A 124 0.24 -9.79 -31.80
N LEU A 125 1.34 -9.88 -31.06
CA LEU A 125 2.51 -10.71 -31.38
C LEU A 125 2.74 -11.74 -30.26
N ALA A 126 2.82 -13.02 -30.63
CA ALA A 126 3.04 -14.13 -29.71
C ALA A 126 4.50 -14.60 -29.75
N LEU A 127 5.12 -14.68 -28.58
CA LEU A 127 6.55 -14.93 -28.42
C LEU A 127 6.88 -15.62 -27.08
N ARG A 128 8.04 -16.27 -27.02
CA ARG A 128 8.64 -16.81 -25.79
C ARG A 128 10.08 -16.33 -25.67
N ILE A 129 10.55 -16.19 -24.43
CA ILE A 129 11.92 -15.74 -24.15
C ILE A 129 12.51 -16.63 -23.04
N PHE A 130 13.67 -17.22 -23.32
CA PHE A 130 14.35 -18.13 -22.40
C PHE A 130 15.86 -18.03 -22.48
N ALA A 131 16.53 -18.40 -21.39
CA ALA A 131 17.96 -18.57 -21.32
C ALA A 131 18.41 -19.85 -22.02
N VAL A 132 19.58 -19.80 -22.65
CA VAL A 132 20.29 -20.98 -23.17
C VAL A 132 21.64 -21.03 -22.47
N LEU A 133 21.80 -22.02 -21.60
CA LEU A 133 23.07 -22.32 -20.96
C LEU A 133 23.98 -23.05 -21.97
N GLY A 134 25.15 -22.49 -22.25
CA GLY A 134 26.07 -23.05 -23.24
C GLY A 134 26.79 -24.27 -22.69
N SER A 135 26.40 -25.47 -23.13
CA SER A 135 27.13 -26.70 -22.85
C SER A 135 28.44 -26.74 -23.64
N SER A 136 29.57 -26.55 -22.95
CA SER A 136 30.89 -26.73 -23.56
C SER A 136 31.17 -28.22 -23.77
N LYS A 137 30.97 -28.70 -25.01
CA LYS A 137 31.59 -29.92 -25.53
C LYS A 137 31.99 -29.71 -26.98
N ALA A 138 33.25 -30.02 -27.28
CA ALA A 138 33.75 -30.09 -28.65
C ALA A 138 33.40 -31.45 -29.27
N SER A 139 32.94 -31.45 -30.52
CA SER A 139 33.03 -32.58 -31.45
C SER A 139 32.93 -32.04 -32.88
N SER A 140 33.76 -32.52 -33.78
CA SER A 140 33.74 -32.14 -35.20
C SER A 140 32.75 -32.98 -36.01
N SER A 141 32.23 -32.39 -37.09
CA SER A 141 31.92 -33.11 -38.32
C SER A 141 32.30 -32.22 -39.51
N HIS A 142 32.74 -32.81 -40.61
CA HIS A 142 33.52 -32.11 -41.63
C HIS A 142 32.66 -31.52 -42.78
N ALA A 143 33.29 -30.59 -43.51
CA ALA A 143 32.90 -30.12 -44.85
C ALA A 143 32.99 -31.28 -45.90
N PRO A 144 32.58 -31.12 -47.19
CA PRO A 144 32.92 -30.01 -48.11
C PRO A 144 31.66 -29.51 -48.89
N SER A 145 31.70 -28.72 -49.99
CA SER A 145 32.77 -28.35 -50.94
C SER A 145 32.49 -27.06 -51.74
N THR A 146 33.49 -26.14 -51.82
CA THR A 146 33.97 -25.28 -52.96
C THR A 146 32.98 -24.56 -53.94
N THR A 147 33.34 -23.50 -54.69
CA THR A 147 34.65 -23.11 -55.28
C THR A 147 34.76 -21.61 -55.66
N THR A 148 35.96 -20.99 -55.51
CA THR A 148 36.53 -19.82 -56.27
C THR A 148 35.82 -18.42 -56.24
N THR A 149 36.48 -17.25 -56.39
CA THR A 149 37.86 -16.90 -56.87
C THR A 149 38.46 -15.62 -56.21
N VAL A 150 39.77 -15.35 -56.43
CA VAL A 150 40.70 -14.28 -55.94
C VAL A 150 41.04 -13.30 -57.12
N PRO A 151 41.23 -11.95 -56.99
CA PRO A 151 42.26 -11.17 -56.22
C PRO A 151 41.71 -10.34 -55.03
N GLU A 152 42.40 -9.50 -54.21
CA GLU A 152 43.59 -8.57 -54.22
C GLU A 152 43.31 -7.12 -54.73
N THR A 153 43.91 -6.00 -54.24
CA THR A 153 45.07 -5.76 -53.34
C THR A 153 44.93 -4.43 -52.53
N HIS A 154 45.88 -4.13 -51.62
CA HIS A 154 46.34 -2.89 -50.92
C HIS A 154 45.69 -1.49 -51.21
N SER A 155 45.81 -0.46 -50.34
CA SER A 155 46.90 -0.10 -49.41
C SER A 155 46.45 0.68 -48.14
N SER A 156 47.43 1.06 -47.31
CA SER A 156 47.29 1.82 -46.04
C SER A 156 47.94 3.21 -46.13
N GLU A 157 47.45 4.21 -45.37
CA GLU A 157 48.34 5.18 -44.70
C GLU A 157 47.66 6.06 -43.62
N LYS A 158 48.50 6.80 -42.87
CA LYS A 158 48.20 7.84 -41.86
C LYS A 158 49.14 9.03 -42.18
N PRO A 159 48.75 10.31 -41.98
CA PRO A 159 48.96 10.92 -40.66
C PRO A 159 48.00 12.08 -40.26
N LEU A 160 48.31 12.65 -39.09
CA LEU A 160 47.90 13.96 -38.52
C LEU A 160 48.66 15.12 -39.24
N PRO A 161 48.42 16.45 -39.01
CA PRO A 161 47.92 17.07 -37.77
C PRO A 161 46.94 18.27 -37.96
N ALA A 162 46.96 19.24 -37.03
CA ALA A 162 45.95 20.28 -36.84
C ALA A 162 46.49 21.72 -37.04
N THR A 163 45.57 22.68 -37.15
CA THR A 163 45.83 24.13 -37.01
C THR A 163 44.84 24.79 -36.05
N LYS A 164 45.23 25.93 -35.46
CA LYS A 164 44.45 26.71 -34.48
C LYS A 164 44.52 28.20 -34.82
N GLU A 165 43.40 28.90 -34.69
CA GLU A 165 43.35 30.29 -34.18
C GLU A 165 42.16 30.37 -33.21
N ARG A 166 42.20 30.84 -31.94
CA ARG A 166 43.07 31.70 -31.10
C ARG A 166 42.54 33.16 -31.05
N LYS A 167 41.83 33.62 -29.99
CA LYS A 167 42.25 34.08 -28.61
C LYS A 167 42.87 35.51 -28.60
N VAL A 168 42.84 36.34 -27.53
CA VAL A 168 42.33 36.19 -26.13
C VAL A 168 41.17 37.17 -25.84
N PHE A 169 41.10 38.18 -24.93
CA PHE A 169 41.81 38.83 -23.79
C PHE A 169 40.73 39.60 -22.96
N HIS A 170 40.94 40.40 -21.90
CA HIS A 170 41.53 40.30 -20.53
C HIS A 170 40.91 41.49 -19.71
N THR A 171 40.93 41.70 -18.38
CA THR A 171 41.41 41.09 -17.09
C THR A 171 40.31 41.41 -16.02
N VAL A 172 40.12 40.79 -14.85
CA VAL A 172 40.97 40.34 -13.71
C VAL A 172 41.49 41.49 -12.79
N GLY A 173 41.17 41.42 -11.50
CA GLY A 173 41.59 42.30 -10.39
C GLY A 173 41.03 41.76 -9.05
N PHE A 174 41.62 42.10 -7.88
CA PHE A 174 41.35 41.36 -6.63
C PHE A 174 41.69 42.13 -5.31
N GLU A 175 40.82 42.04 -4.29
CA GLU A 175 41.09 42.20 -2.82
C GLU A 175 41.68 43.54 -2.28
N PRO A 176 41.85 43.77 -0.93
CA PRO A 176 41.51 42.99 0.29
C PRO A 176 40.80 43.75 1.47
N ALA A 177 40.62 43.03 2.61
CA ALA A 177 40.80 43.48 4.02
C ALA A 177 39.71 44.20 4.90
N ARG A 178 39.06 43.39 5.77
CA ARG A 178 39.00 43.41 7.28
C ARG A 178 38.60 44.64 8.16
N THR A 179 37.79 44.30 9.20
CA THR A 179 37.78 44.69 10.65
C THR A 179 36.73 45.67 11.28
N ARG A 180 35.89 45.08 12.17
CA ARG A 180 35.25 45.55 13.44
C ARG A 180 35.22 47.05 13.83
N ALA A 181 34.03 47.51 14.28
CA ALA A 181 33.84 48.10 15.63
C ALA A 181 32.37 48.13 16.14
N ARG A 182 32.29 48.16 17.48
CA ARG A 182 31.27 48.54 18.48
C ARG A 182 30.37 49.77 18.19
N GLU A 183 29.32 50.16 18.95
CA GLU A 183 28.44 49.64 20.05
C GLU A 183 27.53 50.85 20.52
N PHE A 184 26.57 50.69 21.46
CA PHE A 184 25.82 51.78 22.18
C PHE A 184 24.82 52.69 21.37
N THR A 185 23.76 53.34 21.90
CA THR A 185 22.74 53.01 22.97
C THR A 185 21.49 53.94 22.92
N ASN A 186 20.39 53.49 23.57
CA ASN A 186 19.42 54.22 24.44
C ASN A 186 18.51 55.40 23.98
N MET A 187 17.21 55.17 24.26
CA MET A 187 16.26 55.97 25.09
C MET A 187 15.71 57.36 24.69
N GLU A 188 14.38 57.44 24.87
CA GLU A 188 13.55 58.51 25.48
C GLU A 188 13.83 60.01 25.21
N LYS A 189 12.74 60.76 24.90
CA LYS A 189 11.98 61.46 25.97
C LYS A 189 10.57 61.93 25.58
N LYS A 190 9.78 62.24 26.62
CA LYS A 190 8.37 62.68 26.61
C LYS A 190 8.30 64.20 26.79
N HIS A 191 7.20 64.83 26.37
CA HIS A 191 6.32 65.71 27.17
C HIS A 191 5.01 65.91 26.35
N SER A 192 3.78 65.96 26.90
CA SER A 192 3.16 66.86 27.93
C SER A 192 2.95 68.30 27.41
N ARG A 193 1.80 68.98 27.61
CA ARG A 193 0.70 68.74 28.58
C ARG A 193 -0.66 69.34 28.13
N SER A 194 -1.71 68.99 28.88
CA SER A 194 -3.13 69.38 28.82
C SER A 194 -3.48 70.87 28.95
N HIS A 195 -4.69 71.27 28.50
CA HIS A 195 -5.54 72.30 29.14
C HIS A 195 -7.05 72.02 28.96
N HIS A 196 -7.91 72.65 29.77
CA HIS A 196 -9.38 72.45 29.91
C HIS A 196 -10.19 73.45 29.00
N PHE A 197 -11.53 73.42 28.80
CA PHE A 197 -12.64 73.37 29.78
C PHE A 197 -14.07 73.14 29.18
N ARG A 198 -14.95 72.53 30.00
CA ARG A 198 -16.40 72.83 30.25
C ARG A 198 -17.57 72.32 29.35
N ALA A 199 -18.47 71.58 30.03
CA ALA A 199 -19.95 71.46 29.90
C ALA A 199 -20.66 70.77 28.70
N GLU A 200 -20.92 69.47 28.87
CA GLU A 200 -22.27 68.90 29.14
C GLU A 200 -23.46 69.12 28.17
N ALA A 201 -23.82 68.06 27.44
CA ALA A 201 -25.19 67.56 27.22
C ALA A 201 -25.11 66.06 26.81
N ALA A 202 -26.14 65.24 27.09
CA ALA A 202 -26.05 63.78 26.99
C ALA A 202 -26.86 63.14 25.83
N ALA A 203 -26.32 62.08 25.26
CA ALA A 203 -27.00 61.14 24.35
C ALA A 203 -26.41 59.71 24.54
N PRO A 204 -27.16 58.62 24.29
CA PRO A 204 -26.79 57.28 24.76
C PRO A 204 -25.70 56.62 23.91
N ALA A 205 -24.80 55.87 24.58
CA ALA A 205 -23.76 55.08 23.93
C ALA A 205 -24.33 53.77 23.33
N PRO A 206 -23.90 53.36 22.12
CA PRO A 206 -24.19 52.04 21.58
C PRO A 206 -23.43 50.96 22.37
N ALA A 207 -23.99 49.75 22.43
CA ALA A 207 -23.34 48.62 23.09
C ALA A 207 -21.98 48.30 22.44
N MET A 208 -20.90 48.33 23.22
CA MET A 208 -19.61 47.88 22.73
C MET A 208 -19.67 46.38 22.46
N HIS A 209 -19.53 45.99 21.18
CA HIS A 209 -19.04 44.65 20.86
C HIS A 209 -17.63 44.52 21.44
N MET A 210 -17.54 43.82 22.57
CA MET A 210 -16.27 43.36 23.13
C MET A 210 -15.72 42.29 22.18
N GLU A 211 -15.02 42.74 21.14
CA GLU A 211 -14.34 41.84 20.20
C GLU A 211 -13.26 41.09 20.99
N ALA A 212 -13.56 39.82 21.30
CA ALA A 212 -12.65 38.97 22.06
C ALA A 212 -11.33 38.87 21.28
N PRO A 213 -10.17 38.99 21.94
CA PRO A 213 -8.89 38.86 21.25
C PRO A 213 -8.86 37.52 20.52
N PRO A 214 -8.43 37.49 19.25
CA PRO A 214 -8.47 36.27 18.45
C PRO A 214 -7.67 35.18 19.16
N GLN A 215 -8.35 34.09 19.52
CA GLN A 215 -7.68 32.95 20.15
C GLN A 215 -6.54 32.48 19.22
N PRO A 216 -5.35 32.20 19.77
CA PRO A 216 -4.24 31.75 18.96
C PRO A 216 -4.63 30.44 18.29
N LYS A 217 -4.73 30.44 16.95
CA LYS A 217 -5.03 29.24 16.17
C LYS A 217 -4.00 28.15 16.53
N PRO A 218 -4.42 26.95 16.97
CA PRO A 218 -3.48 25.92 17.35
C PRO A 218 -2.74 25.39 16.13
N ASP A 219 -1.43 25.14 16.29
CA ASP A 219 -0.52 24.68 15.22
C ASP A 219 -0.79 23.22 14.81
N TYR A 220 -1.87 23.01 14.05
CA TYR A 220 -2.26 21.72 13.47
C TYR A 220 -2.17 21.68 11.93
N GLY A 221 -1.65 22.73 11.30
CA GLY A 221 -1.34 22.75 9.87
C GLY A 221 -0.12 21.89 9.50
N LEU A 222 0.02 21.58 8.21
CA LEU A 222 1.26 21.02 7.66
C LEU A 222 2.38 22.06 7.66
N LYS A 223 3.62 21.59 7.74
CA LYS A 223 4.82 22.39 7.54
C LYS A 223 5.65 21.75 6.43
N GLU A 224 5.73 22.35 5.24
CA GLU A 224 6.65 21.86 4.19
C GLU A 224 8.10 21.98 4.69
N THR A 225 8.90 20.96 4.40
CA THR A 225 10.32 20.86 4.76
C THR A 225 11.19 20.72 3.53
N GLN A 226 12.46 21.08 3.65
CA GLN A 226 13.48 20.84 2.63
C GLN A 226 14.65 20.01 3.21
N PRO A 227 14.43 18.72 3.54
CA PRO A 227 15.50 17.87 4.05
C PRO A 227 16.54 17.61 2.94
N PRO A 228 17.82 17.34 3.29
CA PRO A 228 18.94 17.12 2.37
C PRO A 228 18.90 15.74 1.67
N VAL A 229 17.73 15.40 1.12
CA VAL A 229 17.38 14.12 0.53
C VAL A 229 17.79 14.08 -0.95
N ALA A 230 18.32 12.95 -1.41
CA ALA A 230 18.92 12.79 -2.75
C ALA A 230 17.98 13.19 -3.90
N ALA A 231 16.69 12.87 -3.78
CA ALA A 231 15.65 13.24 -4.75
C ALA A 231 15.37 14.75 -4.86
N ARG A 232 15.73 15.57 -3.85
CA ARG A 232 15.64 17.04 -3.91
C ARG A 232 16.97 17.68 -4.32
N THR A 233 18.10 17.17 -3.86
CA THR A 233 19.43 17.78 -4.10
C THR A 233 19.96 17.53 -5.51
N GLY A 234 19.59 16.41 -6.14
CA GLY A 234 19.93 16.09 -7.52
C GLY A 234 21.39 15.66 -7.68
N TYR A 235 21.62 14.35 -7.88
CA TYR A 235 22.96 13.77 -8.02
C TYR A 235 23.75 14.42 -9.16
N ARG A 236 24.73 15.26 -8.81
CA ARG A 236 25.54 16.06 -9.75
C ARG A 236 26.67 15.26 -10.42
N GLY A 237 26.47 13.95 -10.61
CA GLY A 237 27.51 12.99 -11.00
C GLY A 237 27.00 11.82 -11.85
N GLY A 238 27.04 11.99 -13.18
CA GLY A 238 27.22 10.93 -14.17
C GLY A 238 26.07 9.95 -14.44
N THR A 239 25.52 9.28 -13.43
CA THR A 239 24.71 8.06 -13.60
C THR A 239 23.28 8.21 -13.08
N LYS A 240 22.29 7.96 -13.94
CA LYS A 240 20.86 7.92 -13.59
C LYS A 240 20.45 6.59 -12.93
N ILE A 241 21.07 6.22 -11.83
CA ILE A 241 20.56 5.15 -10.96
C ILE A 241 19.68 5.83 -9.90
N THR A 242 18.36 5.65 -10.01
CA THR A 242 17.43 5.98 -8.94
C THR A 242 17.66 4.98 -7.82
N THR A 243 18.50 5.33 -6.85
CA THR A 243 18.78 4.48 -5.69
C THR A 243 17.50 4.24 -4.90
N THR A 244 17.32 3.03 -4.36
CA THR A 244 16.10 2.60 -3.66
C THR A 244 15.80 3.37 -2.36
N TYR A 245 16.69 4.30 -1.98
CA TYR A 245 16.71 5.08 -0.75
C TYR A 245 16.84 6.59 -1.04
N ASP A 246 16.37 7.06 -2.21
CA ASP A 246 16.48 8.46 -2.64
C ASP A 246 15.51 9.45 -1.96
N LEU A 247 14.54 8.97 -1.17
CA LEU A 247 13.60 9.75 -0.37
C LEU A 247 14.01 9.90 1.11
N VAL A 248 15.15 9.33 1.53
CA VAL A 248 15.62 9.36 2.92
C VAL A 248 17.02 9.97 3.04
N GLU A 249 17.37 10.42 4.26
CA GLU A 249 18.73 10.86 4.57
C GLU A 249 19.62 9.61 4.77
N GLN A 250 20.78 9.56 4.12
CA GLN A 250 21.69 8.42 4.24
C GLN A 250 22.33 8.39 5.64
N MET A 251 22.15 7.28 6.35
CA MET A 251 22.75 7.03 7.66
C MET A 251 23.89 6.01 7.51
N GLU A 252 25.05 6.29 8.11
CA GLU A 252 26.22 5.40 8.07
C GLU A 252 26.28 4.50 9.31
N TYR A 253 26.59 3.22 9.09
CA TYR A 253 26.71 2.20 10.14
C TYR A 253 27.99 1.38 9.94
N LEU A 254 28.63 0.99 11.05
CA LEU A 254 29.60 -0.10 11.07
C LEU A 254 28.86 -1.41 11.33
N TYR A 255 28.90 -2.33 10.37
CA TYR A 255 28.36 -3.67 10.49
C TYR A 255 29.44 -4.68 10.89
N VAL A 256 29.08 -5.61 11.76
CA VAL A 256 29.90 -6.73 12.24
C VAL A 256 29.05 -7.99 12.19
N ASN A 257 29.28 -8.86 11.21
CA ASN A 257 28.59 -10.15 11.07
C ASN A 257 29.42 -11.25 11.73
N ILE A 258 28.95 -11.76 12.88
CA ILE A 258 29.54 -12.89 13.58
C ILE A 258 28.87 -14.17 13.06
N VAL A 259 29.61 -14.94 12.24
CA VAL A 259 29.07 -16.15 11.61
C VAL A 259 29.23 -17.34 12.56
N LYS A 260 30.47 -17.73 12.85
CA LYS A 260 30.80 -18.93 13.64
C LYS A 260 32.23 -18.95 14.15
N ALA A 261 32.55 -19.82 15.10
CA ALA A 261 33.93 -20.14 15.48
C ALA A 261 34.24 -21.63 15.27
N ARG A 262 35.53 -21.98 15.32
CA ARG A 262 36.01 -23.37 15.29
C ARG A 262 37.22 -23.56 16.20
N ASN A 263 37.45 -24.81 16.59
CA ASN A 263 38.60 -25.24 17.39
C ASN A 263 38.77 -24.43 18.70
N LEU A 264 37.67 -24.07 19.36
CA LEU A 264 37.76 -23.37 20.64
C LEU A 264 38.35 -24.31 21.72
N PRO A 265 39.30 -23.84 22.56
CA PRO A 265 39.85 -24.64 23.64
C PRO A 265 38.78 -24.97 24.68
N ALA A 266 38.83 -26.18 25.24
CA ALA A 266 37.94 -26.59 26.32
C ALA A 266 38.33 -25.88 27.63
N MET A 267 37.36 -25.21 28.26
CA MET A 267 37.59 -24.45 29.50
C MET A 267 37.02 -25.20 30.72
N ASP A 268 35.92 -25.94 30.54
CA ASP A 268 35.24 -26.68 31.61
C ASP A 268 36.08 -27.84 32.16
N ILE A 269 35.86 -28.14 33.44
CA ILE A 269 36.27 -29.41 34.08
C ILE A 269 35.64 -30.63 33.35
N THR A 270 34.52 -30.46 32.64
CA THR A 270 33.89 -31.51 31.82
C THR A 270 34.34 -31.54 30.35
N GLY A 271 35.32 -30.71 29.94
CA GLY A 271 35.84 -30.68 28.56
C GLY A 271 34.94 -29.98 27.53
N SER A 272 33.90 -29.29 28.00
CA SER A 272 32.98 -28.48 27.18
C SER A 272 33.39 -26.98 27.15
N VAL A 273 32.61 -26.20 26.41
CA VAL A 273 32.65 -24.74 26.25
C VAL A 273 31.20 -24.32 25.98
N ASP A 274 30.69 -23.26 26.61
CA ASP A 274 29.37 -22.67 26.39
C ASP A 274 29.48 -21.28 25.70
N PRO A 275 30.11 -21.17 24.52
CA PRO A 275 30.70 -19.90 24.07
C PRO A 275 29.68 -18.86 23.61
N TYR A 276 30.01 -17.60 23.88
CA TYR A 276 29.38 -16.42 23.30
C TYR A 276 30.42 -15.41 22.80
N VAL A 277 29.98 -14.48 21.96
CA VAL A 277 30.82 -13.39 21.42
C VAL A 277 30.36 -12.05 21.97
N GLU A 278 31.30 -11.27 22.49
CA GLU A 278 31.13 -9.90 22.94
C GLU A 278 31.77 -8.94 21.92
N VAL A 279 30.93 -8.16 21.24
CA VAL A 279 31.34 -7.16 20.25
C VAL A 279 31.32 -5.78 20.92
N LYS A 280 32.51 -5.26 21.25
CA LYS A 280 32.70 -3.99 21.96
C LYS A 280 33.26 -2.90 21.06
N LEU A 281 32.65 -1.72 21.13
CA LEU A 281 33.03 -0.54 20.37
C LEU A 281 32.87 0.72 21.24
N GLY A 282 33.97 1.18 21.84
CA GLY A 282 33.95 2.19 22.89
C GLY A 282 33.12 1.71 24.09
N ASN A 283 32.05 2.44 24.40
CA ASN A 283 31.12 2.12 25.48
C ASN A 283 29.99 1.14 25.08
N PHE A 284 29.79 0.88 23.78
CA PHE A 284 28.75 -0.03 23.31
C PHE A 284 29.24 -1.48 23.34
N ILE A 285 28.42 -2.37 23.91
CA ILE A 285 28.70 -3.80 24.02
C ILE A 285 27.48 -4.57 23.49
N GLY A 286 27.66 -5.27 22.38
CA GLY A 286 26.72 -6.28 21.89
C GLY A 286 27.17 -7.66 22.32
N ARG A 287 26.23 -8.59 22.58
CA ARG A 287 26.52 -9.99 22.88
C ARG A 287 25.69 -10.93 22.01
N THR A 288 26.27 -12.07 21.61
CA THR A 288 25.49 -13.18 21.03
C THR A 288 24.81 -14.00 22.13
N LYS A 289 23.92 -14.92 21.74
CA LYS A 289 23.47 -15.98 22.65
C LYS A 289 24.63 -16.97 22.86
N HIS A 290 24.86 -17.39 24.10
CA HIS A 290 25.64 -18.61 24.37
C HIS A 290 25.00 -19.84 23.71
N LEU A 291 25.83 -20.82 23.35
CA LEU A 291 25.42 -22.12 22.85
C LEU A 291 26.05 -23.20 23.74
N GLU A 292 25.23 -24.01 24.40
CA GLU A 292 25.70 -25.02 25.35
C GLU A 292 26.57 -26.09 24.66
N LYS A 293 27.72 -26.38 25.26
CA LYS A 293 28.66 -27.48 24.98
C LYS A 293 29.10 -27.61 23.52
N ASN A 294 29.47 -26.48 22.91
CA ASN A 294 29.80 -26.41 21.49
C ASN A 294 31.14 -25.71 21.18
N GLN A 295 32.18 -26.50 20.87
CA GLN A 295 33.51 -26.01 20.45
C GLN A 295 33.55 -25.45 19.01
N ASN A 296 32.47 -25.62 18.22
CA ASN A 296 32.33 -25.10 16.85
C ASN A 296 30.98 -24.35 16.70
N PRO A 297 30.76 -23.25 17.46
CA PRO A 297 29.47 -22.56 17.54
C PRO A 297 29.15 -21.77 16.27
N GLU A 298 27.89 -21.82 15.81
CA GLU A 298 27.37 -21.01 14.69
C GLU A 298 26.28 -20.06 15.22
N TRP A 299 26.51 -18.74 15.16
CA TRP A 299 25.61 -17.72 15.71
C TRP A 299 24.81 -16.94 14.66
N HIS A 300 25.39 -16.72 13.48
CA HIS A 300 24.78 -15.95 12.38
C HIS A 300 24.16 -14.60 12.82
N GLN A 301 24.87 -13.85 13.65
CA GLN A 301 24.35 -12.62 14.27
C GLN A 301 25.12 -11.38 13.80
N VAL A 302 24.39 -10.43 13.21
CA VAL A 302 24.94 -9.12 12.80
C VAL A 302 24.72 -8.08 13.90
N PHE A 303 25.72 -7.22 14.10
CA PHE A 303 25.67 -6.03 14.94
C PHE A 303 25.91 -4.78 14.07
N ALA A 304 25.21 -3.69 14.37
CA ALA A 304 25.25 -2.43 13.63
C ALA A 304 25.43 -1.25 14.60
N PHE A 305 26.54 -0.53 14.45
CA PHE A 305 26.88 0.64 15.27
C PHE A 305 26.73 1.93 14.45
N SER A 306 25.89 2.85 14.90
CA SER A 306 25.67 4.12 14.18
C SER A 306 26.92 5.01 14.20
N LYS A 307 27.24 5.64 13.07
CA LYS A 307 28.35 6.61 12.96
C LYS A 307 28.24 7.76 13.97
N GLU A 308 27.03 8.22 14.27
CA GLU A 308 26.77 9.25 15.29
C GLU A 308 27.21 8.83 16.71
N ARG A 309 27.51 7.54 16.93
CA ARG A 309 27.87 6.94 18.23
C ARG A 309 29.24 6.24 18.22
N LEU A 310 30.05 6.38 17.16
CA LEU A 310 31.41 5.82 17.11
C LEU A 310 32.36 6.61 18.04
N GLN A 311 32.51 6.13 19.27
CA GLN A 311 33.37 6.73 20.31
C GLN A 311 34.79 6.15 20.36
N ALA A 312 35.14 5.22 19.46
CA ALA A 312 36.44 4.56 19.41
C ALA A 312 36.88 4.30 17.97
N ASP A 313 38.19 4.26 17.74
CA ASP A 313 38.88 4.00 16.47
C ASP A 313 39.16 2.50 16.22
N ARG A 314 38.91 1.63 17.20
CA ARG A 314 39.17 0.19 17.15
C ARG A 314 37.94 -0.61 17.57
N LEU A 315 37.57 -1.58 16.74
CA LEU A 315 36.59 -2.61 17.07
C LEU A 315 37.28 -3.72 17.88
N VAL A 316 36.62 -4.19 18.94
CA VAL A 316 37.10 -5.28 19.78
C VAL A 316 36.05 -6.39 19.80
N VAL A 317 36.44 -7.62 19.43
CA VAL A 317 35.56 -8.79 19.43
C VAL A 317 36.19 -9.86 20.29
N SER A 318 35.58 -10.20 21.43
CA SER A 318 36.07 -11.27 22.31
C SER A 318 35.12 -12.47 22.31
N VAL A 319 35.70 -13.67 22.31
CA VAL A 319 34.99 -14.92 22.60
C VAL A 319 35.16 -15.19 24.09
N LYS A 320 34.06 -15.53 24.75
CA LYS A 320 34.00 -15.87 26.17
C LYS A 320 33.22 -17.16 26.36
N ASP A 321 33.58 -17.89 27.39
CA ASP A 321 32.78 -18.94 27.97
C ASP A 321 31.76 -18.35 28.95
N LYS A 322 30.75 -19.13 29.37
CA LYS A 322 29.66 -18.62 30.22
C LYS A 322 29.41 -19.51 31.45
N ASP A 323 30.31 -19.37 32.41
CA ASP A 323 30.31 -20.06 33.69
C ASP A 323 29.18 -19.67 34.66
N LEU A 324 28.99 -20.51 35.68
CA LEU A 324 28.09 -20.26 36.81
C LEU A 324 28.60 -19.21 37.82
N LEU A 325 29.87 -18.76 37.69
CA LEU A 325 30.52 -17.86 38.65
C LEU A 325 31.15 -16.63 37.98
N MET A 326 32.04 -16.82 37.00
CA MET A 326 32.72 -15.76 36.24
C MET A 326 33.06 -16.26 34.83
N ASP A 327 32.44 -15.67 33.80
CA ASP A 327 32.66 -15.98 32.38
C ASP A 327 34.16 -16.11 32.00
N GLY A 328 34.60 -17.32 31.63
CA GLY A 328 35.95 -17.57 31.12
C GLY A 328 36.29 -16.75 29.87
N PHE A 329 37.53 -16.25 29.76
CA PHE A 329 38.00 -15.58 28.54
C PHE A 329 38.69 -16.57 27.60
N VAL A 330 38.17 -16.70 26.37
CA VAL A 330 38.67 -17.68 25.37
C VAL A 330 39.62 -17.03 24.36
N GLY A 331 39.43 -15.75 24.03
CA GLY A 331 40.33 -15.00 23.15
C GLY A 331 39.69 -13.80 22.48
N ARG A 332 40.46 -13.02 21.71
CA ARG A 332 40.02 -11.72 21.16
C ARG A 332 40.58 -11.41 19.78
N VAL A 333 39.87 -10.61 19.00
CA VAL A 333 40.33 -9.96 17.77
C VAL A 333 40.16 -8.44 17.93
N VAL A 334 41.13 -7.66 17.44
CA VAL A 334 41.08 -6.18 17.48
C VAL A 334 41.33 -5.63 16.07
N LEU A 335 40.38 -4.88 15.51
CA LEU A 335 40.45 -4.33 14.16
C LEU A 335 40.43 -2.80 14.17
N PRO A 336 41.42 -2.10 13.57
CA PRO A 336 41.35 -0.66 13.35
C PRO A 336 40.22 -0.30 12.38
N LEU A 337 39.39 0.69 12.73
CA LEU A 337 38.29 1.11 11.86
C LEU A 337 38.76 1.76 10.55
N VAL A 338 40.04 2.12 10.42
CA VAL A 338 40.63 2.63 9.17
C VAL A 338 40.65 1.53 8.10
N GLU A 339 40.98 0.30 8.47
CA GLU A 339 41.11 -0.86 7.55
C GLU A 339 39.77 -1.42 7.07
N VAL A 340 38.68 -1.09 7.77
CA VAL A 340 37.33 -1.58 7.44
C VAL A 340 36.84 -0.99 6.09
N PRO A 341 36.49 -1.81 5.09
CA PRO A 341 36.03 -1.34 3.79
C PRO A 341 34.61 -0.72 3.86
N SER A 342 34.27 0.12 2.87
CA SER A 342 32.93 0.65 2.67
C SER A 342 32.18 -0.13 1.58
N ARG A 343 30.90 -0.45 1.81
CA ARG A 343 29.96 -1.10 0.88
C ARG A 343 28.74 -0.20 0.71
N LEU A 344 28.23 -0.05 -0.51
CA LEU A 344 26.93 0.56 -0.79
C LEU A 344 26.14 -0.31 -1.79
N PRO A 345 24.88 -0.70 -1.50
CA PRO A 345 24.04 -1.40 -2.48
C PRO A 345 24.01 -0.66 -3.83
N PRO A 346 24.28 -1.33 -4.96
CA PRO A 346 24.15 -2.77 -5.19
C PRO A 346 25.39 -3.65 -4.91
N ASP A 347 26.43 -3.16 -4.24
CA ASP A 347 27.64 -3.94 -3.93
C ASP A 347 27.30 -5.30 -3.26
N SER A 348 27.96 -6.36 -3.73
CA SER A 348 27.81 -7.72 -3.17
C SER A 348 28.22 -7.78 -1.69
N PRO A 349 27.61 -8.69 -0.88
CA PRO A 349 27.97 -8.82 0.53
C PRO A 349 29.42 -9.27 0.70
N LEU A 350 30.11 -8.69 1.69
CA LEU A 350 31.51 -9.00 1.97
C LEU A 350 31.65 -10.45 2.49
N ALA A 351 32.49 -11.25 1.84
CA ALA A 351 32.74 -12.63 2.25
C ALA A 351 33.35 -12.70 3.67
N PRO A 352 32.75 -13.48 4.61
CA PRO A 352 33.31 -13.65 5.95
C PRO A 352 34.69 -14.31 5.93
N GLN A 353 35.60 -13.78 6.75
CA GLN A 353 36.99 -14.21 6.84
C GLN A 353 37.26 -14.86 8.19
N TRP A 354 38.25 -15.77 8.24
CA TRP A 354 38.71 -16.38 9.49
C TRP A 354 39.78 -15.52 10.14
N TYR A 355 39.52 -15.10 11.37
CA TYR A 355 40.45 -14.40 12.23
C TYR A 355 40.90 -15.33 13.35
N ARG A 356 42.19 -15.31 13.69
CA ARG A 356 42.74 -16.04 14.84
C ARG A 356 42.48 -15.26 16.11
N LEU A 357 42.15 -15.97 17.19
CA LEU A 357 41.98 -15.37 18.51
C LEU A 357 43.34 -15.12 19.16
N GLU A 358 43.51 -13.92 19.72
CA GLU A 358 44.64 -13.52 20.57
C GLU A 358 44.30 -13.79 22.05
N GLU A 359 45.25 -14.33 22.80
CA GLU A 359 45.16 -14.55 24.25
C GLU A 359 45.73 -13.36 25.05
N GLU A 360 45.24 -13.14 26.27
CA GLU A 360 45.69 -12.04 27.14
C GLU A 360 46.98 -12.37 27.91
N ARG A 361 47.36 -13.65 28.00
CA ARG A 361 48.66 -14.12 28.52
C ARG A 361 49.46 -14.77 27.40
N ARG A 362 50.75 -14.46 27.31
CA ARG A 362 51.60 -14.77 26.13
C ARG A 362 52.24 -16.17 26.14
N ASP A 363 51.84 -17.08 27.03
CA ASP A 363 52.77 -18.07 27.57
C ASP A 363 52.24 -19.52 27.66
N GLN A 364 51.48 -19.95 26.64
CA GLN A 364 51.43 -21.36 26.20
C GLN A 364 50.79 -21.51 24.80
N ASP A 365 51.31 -22.39 23.95
CA ASP A 365 50.87 -22.53 22.55
C ASP A 365 49.73 -23.55 22.40
N VAL A 366 48.61 -23.30 23.10
CA VAL A 366 47.45 -24.19 23.17
C VAL A 366 46.39 -23.80 22.13
N GLY A 367 45.87 -24.78 21.39
CA GLY A 367 44.54 -24.77 20.77
C GLY A 367 44.06 -23.44 20.17
N ARG A 368 44.75 -22.93 19.13
CA ARG A 368 44.43 -21.62 18.51
C ARG A 368 43.04 -21.62 17.83
N GLY A 369 42.02 -21.21 18.57
CA GLY A 369 40.66 -21.03 18.07
C GLY A 369 40.58 -19.94 16.99
N GLU A 370 39.66 -20.12 16.05
CA GLU A 370 39.44 -19.19 14.93
C GLU A 370 37.98 -18.75 14.85
N LEU A 371 37.75 -17.47 14.59
CA LEU A 371 36.44 -16.83 14.49
C LEU A 371 36.18 -16.34 13.06
N MET A 372 35.08 -16.78 12.46
CA MET A 372 34.63 -16.38 11.14
C MET A 372 33.69 -15.17 11.23
N MET A 373 34.11 -14.02 10.71
CA MET A 373 33.31 -12.80 10.71
C MET A 373 33.54 -11.91 9.48
N ALA A 374 32.63 -10.98 9.22
CA ALA A 374 32.79 -9.92 8.24
C ALA A 374 32.56 -8.55 8.89
N VAL A 375 33.35 -7.54 8.55
CA VAL A 375 33.24 -6.17 9.08
C VAL A 375 33.28 -5.17 7.93
N TRP A 376 32.28 -4.29 7.85
CA TRP A 376 32.19 -3.27 6.79
C TRP A 376 31.47 -2.00 7.26
N LYS A 377 31.75 -0.87 6.63
CA LYS A 377 30.95 0.36 6.73
C LYS A 377 29.86 0.30 5.67
N GLY A 378 28.60 0.45 6.05
CA GLY A 378 27.46 0.47 5.13
C GLY A 378 26.44 1.54 5.51
N SER A 379 25.25 1.45 4.93
CA SER A 379 24.13 2.34 5.25
C SER A 379 22.87 1.57 5.66
N GLN A 380 21.76 2.26 5.94
CA GLN A 380 20.47 1.62 6.20
C GLN A 380 19.85 0.92 4.97
N ALA A 381 20.49 1.04 3.80
CA ALA A 381 20.12 0.32 2.59
C ALA A 381 20.68 -1.12 2.55
N ASP A 382 21.62 -1.46 3.44
CA ASP A 382 22.22 -2.79 3.49
C ASP A 382 21.20 -3.86 3.87
N GLU A 383 21.26 -5.02 3.22
CA GLU A 383 20.39 -6.18 3.43
C GLU A 383 20.41 -6.66 4.90
N ALA A 384 21.53 -6.44 5.61
CA ALA A 384 21.68 -6.79 7.02
C ALA A 384 20.97 -5.81 8.00
N TYR A 385 20.55 -4.62 7.55
CA TYR A 385 19.99 -3.57 8.41
C TYR A 385 18.77 -4.00 9.27
N PRO A 386 17.78 -4.75 8.73
CA PRO A 386 16.58 -5.12 9.50
C PRO A 386 16.84 -6.21 10.55
N GLU A 387 17.86 -7.05 10.33
CA GLU A 387 18.15 -8.19 11.19
C GLU A 387 19.25 -7.90 12.23
N ALA A 388 20.11 -6.91 11.99
CA ALA A 388 21.17 -6.54 12.91
C ALA A 388 20.66 -6.12 14.30
N TRP A 389 21.41 -6.46 15.35
CA TRP A 389 21.35 -5.78 16.64
C TRP A 389 21.90 -4.35 16.45
N HIS A 390 21.24 -3.32 16.99
CA HIS A 390 21.68 -1.93 16.85
C HIS A 390 22.18 -1.33 18.16
N SER A 391 23.19 -0.46 18.08
CA SER A 391 23.85 0.17 19.25
C SER A 391 22.96 0.98 20.19
N ASP A 392 21.77 1.40 19.77
CA ASP A 392 20.75 2.03 20.63
C ASP A 392 20.03 1.02 21.53
N ALA A 393 19.95 -0.25 21.13
CA ALA A 393 19.32 -1.34 21.88
C ALA A 393 20.23 -1.97 22.98
N HIS A 394 21.30 -1.27 23.40
CA HIS A 394 22.23 -1.76 24.44
C HIS A 394 21.65 -1.74 25.86
N THR A 395 20.54 -1.02 26.09
CA THR A 395 19.87 -0.89 27.38
C THR A 395 18.84 -1.98 27.67
N ILE A 396 18.46 -2.78 26.68
CA ILE A 396 17.40 -3.79 26.79
C ILE A 396 17.95 -5.22 26.77
N PRO A 397 17.25 -6.20 27.39
CA PRO A 397 17.65 -7.61 27.34
C PRO A 397 17.75 -8.15 25.90
N LEU A 398 18.66 -9.10 25.66
CA LEU A 398 18.91 -9.69 24.34
C LEU A 398 17.65 -10.30 23.69
N GLU A 399 16.70 -10.77 24.49
CA GLU A 399 15.40 -11.27 24.00
C GLU A 399 14.49 -10.13 23.49
N ALA A 400 14.48 -8.99 24.18
CA ALA A 400 13.68 -7.82 23.81
C ALA A 400 14.16 -7.15 22.51
N VAL A 401 15.42 -7.35 22.10
CA VAL A 401 15.97 -6.88 20.82
C VAL A 401 15.15 -7.38 19.62
N LEU A 402 14.55 -8.58 19.70
CA LEU A 402 13.68 -9.08 18.64
C LEU A 402 12.48 -8.16 18.37
N HIS A 403 12.03 -7.42 19.40
CA HIS A 403 10.91 -6.49 19.34
C HIS A 403 11.27 -5.08 18.81
N THR A 404 12.56 -4.74 18.67
CA THR A 404 12.99 -3.43 18.11
C THR A 404 13.26 -3.46 16.60
N ARG A 405 13.37 -4.64 15.98
CA ARG A 405 13.64 -4.81 14.54
C ARG A 405 12.57 -4.20 13.64
N SER A 406 12.98 -3.68 12.48
CA SER A 406 12.07 -3.32 11.39
C SER A 406 11.61 -4.56 10.63
N LYS A 407 10.40 -4.52 10.04
CA LYS A 407 9.86 -5.67 9.28
C LYS A 407 8.78 -5.29 8.26
N VAL A 408 8.84 -5.96 7.12
CA VAL A 408 7.74 -6.03 6.14
C VAL A 408 6.90 -7.28 6.44
N TYR A 409 5.57 -7.13 6.46
CA TYR A 409 4.61 -8.22 6.62
C TYR A 409 3.63 -8.22 5.45
N PHE A 410 3.12 -9.41 5.11
CA PHE A 410 2.08 -9.56 4.11
C PHE A 410 0.82 -10.13 4.75
N ALA A 411 -0.29 -9.42 4.58
CA ALA A 411 -1.60 -9.89 4.99
C ALA A 411 -2.00 -11.15 4.19
N PRO A 412 -2.63 -12.15 4.83
CA PRO A 412 -3.07 -13.35 4.13
C PRO A 412 -4.12 -13.01 3.07
N ARG A 413 -4.08 -13.68 1.90
CA ARG A 413 -5.06 -13.45 0.84
C ARG A 413 -6.40 -14.07 1.23
N LEU A 414 -7.35 -13.21 1.57
CA LEU A 414 -8.70 -13.60 1.98
C LEU A 414 -9.61 -13.87 0.77
N CYS A 415 -10.57 -14.79 0.91
CA CYS A 415 -11.74 -14.95 0.03
C CYS A 415 -12.96 -15.41 0.85
N TYR A 416 -14.15 -15.41 0.25
CA TYR A 416 -15.37 -15.85 0.94
C TYR A 416 -15.64 -17.33 0.67
N LEU A 417 -15.73 -18.14 1.73
CA LEU A 417 -16.29 -19.49 1.65
C LEU A 417 -17.81 -19.38 1.64
N ARG A 418 -18.46 -19.93 0.62
CA ARG A 418 -19.93 -20.01 0.49
C ARG A 418 -20.37 -21.44 0.73
N VAL A 419 -21.31 -21.62 1.65
CA VAL A 419 -21.89 -22.92 2.02
C VAL A 419 -23.41 -22.81 1.98
N HIS A 420 -24.00 -23.30 0.90
CA HIS A 420 -25.45 -23.36 0.73
C HIS A 420 -25.96 -24.73 1.16
N ALA A 421 -26.65 -24.77 2.31
CA ALA A 421 -27.20 -25.97 2.91
C ALA A 421 -28.64 -26.19 2.40
N ILE A 422 -28.83 -27.25 1.60
CA ILE A 422 -30.09 -27.49 0.87
C ILE A 422 -31.01 -28.35 1.72
N ALA A 423 -30.61 -29.60 1.95
CA ALA A 423 -31.38 -30.61 2.68
C ALA A 423 -30.46 -31.70 3.24
N ALA A 424 -30.97 -32.50 4.16
CA ALA A 424 -30.36 -33.77 4.56
C ALA A 424 -31.31 -34.94 4.27
N GLN A 425 -30.75 -36.15 4.22
CA GLN A 425 -31.47 -37.41 4.07
C GLN A 425 -31.03 -38.41 5.15
N ASP A 426 -31.97 -39.24 5.57
CA ASP A 426 -31.78 -40.40 6.43
C ASP A 426 -31.05 -40.06 7.75
N LEU A 427 -31.37 -38.90 8.35
CA LEU A 427 -30.82 -38.53 9.65
C LEU A 427 -31.27 -39.50 10.74
N VAL A 428 -30.31 -40.20 11.35
CA VAL A 428 -30.53 -41.01 12.55
C VAL A 428 -30.66 -40.09 13.76
N PRO A 429 -31.82 -40.03 14.46
CA PRO A 429 -31.96 -39.25 15.68
C PRO A 429 -31.25 -39.91 16.85
N SER A 430 -30.72 -39.12 17.79
CA SER A 430 -30.00 -39.63 18.98
C SER A 430 -30.90 -40.35 19.99
N GLU A 431 -32.21 -40.16 19.90
CA GLU A 431 -33.25 -40.81 20.72
C GLU A 431 -34.27 -41.45 19.78
N ALA A 432 -34.51 -42.76 19.90
CA ALA A 432 -35.35 -43.51 18.95
C ALA A 432 -36.83 -43.05 18.93
N THR A 433 -37.30 -42.43 20.02
CA THR A 433 -38.64 -41.83 20.14
C THR A 433 -38.78 -40.50 19.39
N ARG A 434 -37.67 -39.86 19.01
CA ARG A 434 -37.62 -38.46 18.56
C ARG A 434 -37.72 -38.32 17.03
N LEU A 435 -38.83 -38.82 16.48
CA LEU A 435 -39.09 -38.91 15.02
C LEU A 435 -39.29 -37.57 14.29
N ARG A 436 -39.32 -36.42 15.01
CA ARG A 436 -39.46 -35.07 14.45
C ARG A 436 -38.42 -34.10 15.05
N PRO A 437 -37.12 -34.29 14.76
CA PRO A 437 -36.05 -33.46 15.32
C PRO A 437 -36.12 -32.00 14.83
N GLU A 438 -35.65 -31.05 15.65
CA GLU A 438 -35.47 -29.65 15.25
C GLU A 438 -34.02 -29.47 14.78
N THR A 439 -33.80 -29.79 13.51
CA THR A 439 -32.45 -29.87 12.93
C THR A 439 -31.99 -28.54 12.35
N HIS A 440 -30.71 -28.24 12.54
CA HIS A 440 -30.01 -27.12 11.93
C HIS A 440 -28.58 -27.50 11.55
N VAL A 441 -27.98 -26.78 10.60
CA VAL A 441 -26.62 -27.03 10.12
C VAL A 441 -25.68 -25.99 10.69
N LYS A 442 -24.63 -26.45 11.35
CA LYS A 442 -23.52 -25.65 11.87
C LYS A 442 -22.31 -25.82 10.96
N VAL A 443 -21.71 -24.70 10.59
CA VAL A 443 -20.53 -24.61 9.75
C VAL A 443 -19.44 -23.91 10.55
N GLN A 444 -18.30 -24.58 10.69
CA GLN A 444 -17.13 -24.07 11.40
C GLN A 444 -15.91 -24.02 10.47
N LEU A 445 -15.22 -22.87 10.46
CA LEU A 445 -13.94 -22.63 9.82
C LEU A 445 -13.01 -21.94 10.83
N GLY A 446 -12.10 -22.71 11.42
CA GLY A 446 -11.27 -22.24 12.53
C GLY A 446 -12.11 -21.76 13.72
N HIS A 447 -11.98 -20.46 14.04
CA HIS A 447 -12.75 -19.79 15.08
C HIS A 447 -14.13 -19.28 14.63
N GLN A 448 -14.42 -19.25 13.33
CA GLN A 448 -15.70 -18.79 12.80
C GLN A 448 -16.73 -19.92 12.88
N ILE A 449 -17.83 -19.68 13.58
CA ILE A 449 -18.98 -20.59 13.64
C ILE A 449 -20.21 -19.86 13.10
N ARG A 450 -20.94 -20.53 12.21
CA ARG A 450 -22.22 -20.07 11.64
C ARG A 450 -23.24 -21.19 11.72
N PHE A 451 -24.50 -20.84 11.97
CA PHE A 451 -25.62 -21.77 12.03
C PHE A 451 -26.66 -21.37 10.99
N THR A 452 -27.33 -22.34 10.37
CA THR A 452 -28.61 -22.09 9.72
C THR A 452 -29.70 -21.86 10.77
N ARG A 453 -30.83 -21.35 10.32
CA ARG A 453 -32.10 -21.47 11.05
C ARG A 453 -32.46 -22.96 11.22
N PRO A 454 -33.27 -23.31 12.22
CA PRO A 454 -33.95 -24.60 12.27
C PRO A 454 -34.73 -24.89 10.99
N SER A 455 -34.80 -26.16 10.58
CA SER A 455 -35.59 -26.53 9.41
C SER A 455 -37.09 -26.28 9.66
N PRO A 456 -37.82 -25.66 8.72
CA PRO A 456 -39.28 -25.65 8.74
C PRO A 456 -39.87 -27.07 8.58
N VAL A 457 -39.11 -28.02 8.00
CA VAL A 457 -39.52 -29.41 7.79
C VAL A 457 -38.95 -30.29 8.90
N ARG A 458 -39.66 -30.36 10.04
CA ARG A 458 -39.31 -31.22 11.18
C ARG A 458 -39.53 -32.71 10.86
N SER A 459 -38.52 -33.32 10.24
CA SER A 459 -38.45 -34.75 9.91
C SER A 459 -37.00 -35.23 9.85
N LEU A 460 -36.79 -36.52 9.59
CA LEU A 460 -35.45 -37.10 9.34
C LEU A 460 -34.86 -36.68 7.97
N ASN A 461 -35.67 -36.08 7.10
CA ASN A 461 -35.29 -35.55 5.78
C ASN A 461 -35.53 -34.01 5.73
N PRO A 462 -34.83 -33.20 6.54
CA PRO A 462 -35.07 -31.77 6.65
C PRO A 462 -34.54 -30.99 5.44
N SER A 463 -35.14 -29.83 5.18
CA SER A 463 -34.68 -28.85 4.18
C SER A 463 -34.46 -27.49 4.81
N TRP A 464 -33.38 -26.78 4.45
CA TRP A 464 -33.07 -25.43 4.95
C TRP A 464 -33.05 -24.39 3.83
N ASN A 465 -32.42 -24.70 2.69
CA ASN A 465 -32.19 -23.77 1.58
C ASN A 465 -31.59 -22.41 2.01
N GLU A 466 -30.65 -22.43 2.95
CA GLU A 466 -29.99 -21.21 3.47
C GLU A 466 -28.51 -21.16 3.06
N GLU A 467 -28.03 -19.97 2.69
CA GLU A 467 -26.63 -19.73 2.33
C GLU A 467 -25.87 -19.05 3.49
N LEU A 468 -24.84 -19.75 3.97
CA LEU A 468 -23.88 -19.22 4.93
C LEU A 468 -22.61 -18.78 4.22
N MET A 469 -22.01 -17.68 4.70
CA MET A 469 -20.75 -17.14 4.19
C MET A 469 -19.76 -16.96 5.35
N LEU A 470 -18.53 -17.39 5.15
CA LEU A 470 -17.40 -17.30 6.09
C LEU A 470 -16.18 -16.73 5.37
N VAL A 471 -15.15 -16.28 6.09
CA VAL A 471 -13.90 -15.77 5.51
C VAL A 471 -12.81 -16.83 5.58
N GLY A 472 -12.25 -17.23 4.43
CA GLY A 472 -11.09 -18.12 4.36
C GLY A 472 -9.82 -17.37 3.96
N SER A 473 -8.69 -17.70 4.58
CA SER A 473 -7.36 -17.22 4.19
C SER A 473 -6.55 -18.29 3.46
N GLU A 474 -6.00 -17.94 2.31
CA GLU A 474 -4.94 -18.72 1.63
C GLU A 474 -3.71 -18.84 2.55
N PRO A 475 -3.08 -20.01 2.70
CA PRO A 475 -3.19 -21.26 1.90
C PRO A 475 -4.40 -22.18 2.16
N PHE A 476 -5.32 -21.84 3.08
CA PHE A 476 -6.53 -22.61 3.43
C PHE A 476 -6.26 -23.93 4.18
N ASP A 477 -5.29 -23.93 5.11
CA ASP A 477 -4.95 -25.07 5.95
C ASP A 477 -6.09 -25.50 6.90
N GLU A 478 -6.92 -24.55 7.33
CA GLU A 478 -8.01 -24.79 8.28
C GLU A 478 -9.16 -25.61 7.65
N PRO A 479 -9.49 -26.81 8.18
CA PRO A 479 -10.55 -27.64 7.62
C PRO A 479 -11.94 -27.09 7.97
N VAL A 480 -12.84 -27.14 6.99
CA VAL A 480 -14.26 -26.81 7.18
C VAL A 480 -14.95 -28.00 7.85
N THR A 481 -15.37 -27.83 9.10
CA THR A 481 -16.26 -28.80 9.77
C THR A 481 -17.71 -28.38 9.55
N ILE A 482 -18.57 -29.33 9.19
CA ILE A 482 -20.01 -29.13 9.10
C ILE A 482 -20.69 -30.20 9.96
N THR A 483 -21.55 -29.80 10.89
CA THR A 483 -22.37 -30.72 11.70
C THR A 483 -23.85 -30.44 11.50
N VAL A 484 -24.65 -31.49 11.48
CA VAL A 484 -26.12 -31.40 11.63
C VAL A 484 -26.43 -31.62 13.10
N GLU A 485 -27.08 -30.66 13.74
CA GLU A 485 -27.37 -30.66 15.18
C GLU A 485 -28.89 -30.53 15.41
N ASP A 486 -29.42 -31.33 16.34
CA ASP A 486 -30.83 -31.35 16.75
C ASP A 486 -31.00 -30.64 18.09
N ARG A 487 -31.92 -29.67 18.15
CA ARG A 487 -32.17 -28.86 19.35
C ARG A 487 -33.06 -29.58 20.35
N ILE A 488 -32.46 -30.20 21.36
CA ILE A 488 -33.20 -30.88 22.44
C ILE A 488 -33.78 -29.85 23.42
N GLY A 489 -33.08 -28.75 23.68
CA GLY A 489 -33.56 -27.65 24.52
C GLY A 489 -32.72 -26.37 24.37
N PRO A 490 -33.05 -25.29 25.10
CA PRO A 490 -32.27 -24.05 25.06
C PRO A 490 -30.83 -24.31 25.51
N GLY A 491 -29.86 -24.12 24.60
CA GLY A 491 -28.43 -24.39 24.85
C GLY A 491 -28.05 -25.87 24.87
N LYS A 492 -28.97 -26.79 24.54
CA LYS A 492 -28.72 -28.24 24.48
C LYS A 492 -29.02 -28.76 23.07
N ASP A 493 -28.10 -28.51 22.15
CA ASP A 493 -28.09 -29.05 20.79
C ASP A 493 -27.20 -30.31 20.74
N VAL A 494 -27.65 -31.37 20.06
CA VAL A 494 -26.93 -32.67 19.96
C VAL A 494 -26.59 -32.98 18.50
N PRO A 495 -25.33 -33.35 18.17
CA PRO A 495 -24.97 -33.70 16.79
C PRO A 495 -25.61 -35.02 16.36
N LEU A 496 -26.16 -35.04 15.15
CA LEU A 496 -26.66 -36.23 14.45
C LEU A 496 -25.66 -36.76 13.42
N GLY A 497 -24.78 -35.91 12.90
CA GLY A 497 -23.78 -36.28 11.89
C GLY A 497 -22.75 -35.18 11.64
N ARG A 498 -21.54 -35.58 11.24
CA ARG A 498 -20.40 -34.69 10.98
C ARG A 498 -19.77 -34.94 9.62
N LEU A 499 -19.41 -33.86 8.94
CA LEU A 499 -18.62 -33.80 7.71
C LEU A 499 -17.39 -32.92 7.96
N VAL A 500 -16.24 -33.28 7.39
CA VAL A 500 -15.01 -32.47 7.42
C VAL A 500 -14.42 -32.40 6.02
N LEU A 501 -14.17 -31.19 5.54
CA LEU A 501 -13.67 -30.90 4.20
C LEU A 501 -12.39 -30.06 4.26
N THR A 502 -11.36 -30.49 3.53
CA THR A 502 -10.10 -29.76 3.34
C THR A 502 -10.07 -29.07 1.98
N LYS A 503 -9.18 -28.09 1.81
CA LYS A 503 -9.12 -27.25 0.60
C LYS A 503 -9.16 -28.01 -0.75
N PRO A 504 -8.46 -29.15 -0.95
CA PRO A 504 -8.51 -29.90 -2.21
C PRO A 504 -9.91 -30.42 -2.58
N ARG A 505 -10.80 -30.62 -1.60
CA ARG A 505 -12.20 -31.06 -1.82
C ARG A 505 -13.16 -29.89 -2.07
N ILE A 506 -12.72 -28.64 -1.98
CA ILE A 506 -13.57 -27.46 -2.12
C ILE A 506 -13.11 -26.59 -3.30
N PRO A 507 -13.86 -26.52 -4.41
CA PRO A 507 -13.46 -25.76 -5.59
C PRO A 507 -13.38 -24.25 -5.31
N THR A 508 -12.55 -23.55 -6.09
CA THR A 508 -12.52 -22.08 -6.13
C THR A 508 -13.28 -21.59 -7.36
N GLN A 509 -14.28 -20.74 -7.16
CA GLN A 509 -15.01 -20.07 -8.24
C GLN A 509 -14.47 -18.65 -8.44
N ALA A 510 -14.15 -18.30 -9.69
CA ALA A 510 -13.78 -16.92 -10.07
C ALA A 510 -14.82 -16.28 -11.01
N ASP A 511 -15.47 -17.06 -11.88
CA ASP A 511 -16.56 -16.56 -12.73
C ASP A 511 -17.94 -16.98 -12.20
N HIS A 512 -18.75 -16.00 -11.82
CA HIS A 512 -20.16 -16.10 -11.46
C HIS A 512 -21.05 -16.84 -12.46
N ARG A 513 -20.70 -16.88 -13.77
CA ARG A 513 -21.49 -17.56 -14.79
C ARG A 513 -21.48 -19.08 -14.62
N LYS A 514 -20.39 -19.63 -14.08
CA LYS A 514 -20.23 -21.08 -13.87
C LYS A 514 -20.88 -21.50 -12.54
N ILE A 515 -22.19 -21.75 -12.55
CA ILE A 515 -22.91 -22.25 -11.38
C ILE A 515 -22.30 -23.59 -10.94
N MET A 516 -21.85 -23.69 -9.68
CA MET A 516 -21.40 -24.95 -9.11
C MET A 516 -22.61 -25.89 -8.90
N PRO A 517 -22.54 -27.18 -9.30
CA PRO A 517 -23.57 -28.14 -8.95
C PRO A 517 -23.64 -28.30 -7.43
N ALA A 518 -24.81 -28.71 -6.93
CA ALA A 518 -24.93 -29.20 -5.57
C ALA A 518 -24.58 -30.69 -5.54
N GLN A 519 -24.04 -31.17 -4.43
CA GLN A 519 -23.53 -32.53 -4.25
C GLN A 519 -23.99 -33.09 -2.91
N TRP A 520 -24.26 -34.40 -2.89
CA TRP A 520 -24.50 -35.13 -1.65
C TRP A 520 -23.17 -35.55 -1.02
N PHE A 521 -23.03 -35.29 0.26
CA PHE A 521 -21.90 -35.69 1.09
C PHE A 521 -22.39 -36.61 2.20
N ASP A 522 -21.75 -37.76 2.37
CA ASP A 522 -22.10 -38.70 3.43
C ASP A 522 -21.64 -38.17 4.81
N LEU A 523 -22.49 -38.32 5.82
CA LEU A 523 -22.21 -37.89 7.19
C LEU A 523 -21.62 -39.04 8.01
N ALA A 524 -20.47 -38.78 8.64
CA ALA A 524 -19.93 -39.67 9.65
C ALA A 524 -20.73 -39.54 10.95
N LYS A 525 -20.93 -40.66 11.66
CA LYS A 525 -21.57 -40.66 12.97
C LYS A 525 -20.71 -39.87 13.98
N PRO A 526 -21.32 -39.08 14.88
CA PRO A 526 -20.58 -38.31 15.87
C PRO A 526 -20.12 -39.24 17.01
N THR A 527 -18.87 -39.71 16.94
CA THR A 527 -18.24 -40.49 18.00
C THR A 527 -18.17 -39.68 19.29
N SER A 528 -18.78 -40.16 20.36
CA SER A 528 -18.54 -39.68 21.72
C SER A 528 -17.09 -39.96 22.14
N SER A 529 -16.55 -39.12 23.02
CA SER A 529 -15.17 -39.22 23.47
C SER A 529 -15.02 -40.18 24.64
N SER A 530 -14.79 -41.47 24.35
CA SER A 530 -14.28 -42.45 25.30
C SER A 530 -13.15 -43.28 24.68
N ALA A 531 -12.46 -44.08 25.51
CA ALA A 531 -11.24 -44.78 25.14
C ALA A 531 -11.51 -45.95 24.17
N GLY A 532 -10.68 -46.07 23.14
CA GLY A 532 -10.72 -47.13 22.13
C GLY A 532 -9.48 -47.04 21.25
N SER A 533 -8.95 -48.19 20.83
CA SER A 533 -7.65 -48.29 20.14
C SER A 533 -7.71 -47.80 18.69
N GLY A 534 -6.54 -47.61 18.08
CA GLY A 534 -6.40 -46.92 16.78
C GLY A 534 -7.00 -47.65 15.57
N GLU A 535 -7.20 -48.98 15.64
CA GLU A 535 -7.61 -49.78 14.48
C GLU A 535 -9.14 -49.89 14.34
N GLU A 536 -9.89 -50.04 15.44
CA GLU A 536 -11.35 -50.14 15.38
C GLU A 536 -11.99 -48.86 14.83
N ARG A 537 -11.42 -47.70 15.17
CA ARG A 537 -11.81 -46.38 14.62
C ARG A 537 -11.72 -46.31 13.10
N ARG A 538 -10.85 -47.09 12.45
CA ARG A 538 -10.77 -47.20 10.97
C ARG A 538 -11.83 -48.12 10.36
N ARG A 539 -12.41 -49.05 11.13
CA ARG A 539 -13.49 -49.93 10.66
C ARG A 539 -14.87 -49.29 10.85
N GLU A 540 -15.13 -48.66 12.00
CA GLU A 540 -16.43 -48.02 12.25
C GLU A 540 -16.69 -46.77 11.40
N SER A 541 -15.64 -46.01 11.07
CA SER A 541 -15.75 -44.76 10.27
C SER A 541 -16.24 -44.94 8.83
N THR A 542 -16.47 -46.18 8.39
CA THR A 542 -17.04 -46.52 7.07
C THR A 542 -18.57 -46.66 7.08
N LYS A 543 -19.22 -46.80 8.25
CA LYS A 543 -20.69 -46.94 8.36
C LYS A 543 -21.39 -45.59 8.38
N PHE A 544 -21.41 -44.90 7.24
CA PHE A 544 -22.31 -43.77 7.03
C PHE A 544 -23.77 -44.24 6.99
N SER A 545 -24.68 -43.42 7.54
CA SER A 545 -26.13 -43.71 7.55
C SER A 545 -26.98 -42.58 6.96
N SER A 546 -26.41 -41.38 6.88
CA SER A 546 -27.14 -40.13 6.66
C SER A 546 -26.38 -39.28 5.65
N LYS A 547 -27.07 -38.46 4.84
CA LYS A 547 -26.46 -37.65 3.77
C LYS A 547 -26.85 -36.19 3.86
N LEU A 548 -25.98 -35.31 3.37
CA LEU A 548 -26.17 -33.85 3.40
C LEU A 548 -25.95 -33.25 2.00
N HIS A 549 -26.96 -32.58 1.48
CA HIS A 549 -26.95 -31.92 0.17
C HIS A 549 -26.42 -30.49 0.31
N LEU A 550 -25.21 -30.26 -0.20
CA LEU A 550 -24.52 -28.98 -0.11
C LEU A 550 -24.11 -28.47 -1.49
N ARG A 551 -24.06 -27.14 -1.63
CA ARG A 551 -23.20 -26.48 -2.61
C ARG A 551 -22.16 -25.67 -1.84
N ILE A 552 -20.89 -26.09 -1.93
CA ILE A 552 -19.77 -25.47 -1.20
C ILE A 552 -18.63 -25.08 -2.15
N PHE A 553 -18.17 -23.83 -2.07
CA PHE A 553 -17.07 -23.31 -2.88
C PHE A 553 -16.45 -22.06 -2.26
N TYR A 554 -15.19 -21.79 -2.59
CA TYR A 554 -14.55 -20.50 -2.29
C TYR A 554 -14.83 -19.51 -3.42
N ASP A 555 -15.54 -18.43 -3.14
CA ASP A 555 -15.84 -17.35 -4.06
C ASP A 555 -14.70 -16.31 -4.05
N ALA A 556 -13.89 -16.35 -5.10
CA ALA A 556 -12.74 -15.48 -5.29
C ALA A 556 -13.02 -14.31 -6.26
N GLY A 557 -14.27 -14.13 -6.69
CA GLY A 557 -14.69 -13.02 -7.55
C GLY A 557 -14.91 -11.70 -6.79
N TYR A 558 -15.08 -11.76 -5.46
CA TYR A 558 -15.15 -10.60 -4.58
C TYR A 558 -13.75 -10.09 -4.20
N HIS A 559 -13.71 -8.82 -3.77
CA HIS A 559 -12.70 -8.31 -2.85
C HIS A 559 -13.24 -8.51 -1.42
N VAL A 560 -12.46 -9.11 -0.53
CA VAL A 560 -12.85 -9.26 0.89
C VAL A 560 -12.51 -7.98 1.63
N ILE A 561 -13.52 -7.35 2.20
CA ILE A 561 -13.41 -6.06 2.86
C ILE A 561 -12.90 -6.26 4.30
N ASP A 562 -11.60 -6.05 4.54
CA ASP A 562 -10.97 -5.96 5.87
C ASP A 562 -10.93 -4.52 6.42
N GLU A 563 -11.20 -3.53 5.57
CA GLU A 563 -11.15 -2.09 5.87
C GLU A 563 -12.53 -1.40 5.76
N PRO A 564 -12.71 -0.18 6.29
CA PRO A 564 -13.80 0.70 5.86
C PRO A 564 -13.58 1.17 4.41
N VAL A 565 -14.60 1.08 3.56
CA VAL A 565 -14.51 1.34 2.10
C VAL A 565 -14.08 2.77 1.75
N GLN A 566 -14.23 3.70 2.68
CA GLN A 566 -13.79 5.10 2.60
C GLN A 566 -12.26 5.25 2.71
N TYR A 567 -11.62 4.45 3.56
CA TYR A 567 -10.18 4.56 3.88
C TYR A 567 -9.39 3.32 3.43
N SER A 568 -9.97 2.56 2.51
CA SER A 568 -9.39 1.30 2.06
C SER A 568 -8.17 1.51 1.15
N SER A 569 -7.19 0.62 1.29
CA SER A 569 -5.89 0.68 0.64
C SER A 569 -5.75 -0.27 -0.56
N ASP A 570 -6.71 -1.18 -0.78
CA ASP A 570 -6.82 -2.01 -1.98
C ASP A 570 -8.30 -2.32 -2.33
N PHE A 571 -8.60 -2.54 -3.60
CA PHE A 571 -9.90 -2.99 -4.08
C PHE A 571 -9.79 -4.22 -5.02
N GLN A 572 -8.65 -4.91 -5.06
CA GLN A 572 -8.47 -6.09 -5.91
C GLN A 572 -9.32 -7.28 -5.45
N PRO A 573 -9.83 -8.10 -6.40
CA PRO A 573 -10.45 -9.37 -6.07
C PRO A 573 -9.43 -10.39 -5.56
N SER A 574 -9.92 -11.39 -4.82
CA SER A 574 -9.12 -12.49 -4.32
C SER A 574 -8.47 -13.30 -5.45
N SER A 575 -9.16 -13.52 -6.56
CA SER A 575 -8.67 -14.30 -7.72
C SER A 575 -7.59 -13.57 -8.52
N LYS A 576 -6.42 -14.20 -8.72
CA LYS A 576 -5.28 -13.64 -9.48
C LYS A 576 -5.67 -13.11 -10.89
N PRO A 577 -6.31 -13.89 -11.78
CA PRO A 577 -6.64 -13.44 -13.15
C PRO A 577 -7.73 -12.34 -13.23
N LEU A 578 -8.35 -11.93 -12.12
CA LEU A 578 -9.32 -10.82 -12.11
C LEU A 578 -8.71 -9.49 -11.62
N ARG A 579 -7.41 -9.46 -11.32
CA ARG A 579 -6.71 -8.29 -10.78
C ARG A 579 -6.42 -7.24 -11.86
N LYS A 580 -6.36 -5.98 -11.43
CA LYS A 580 -5.89 -4.86 -12.26
C LYS A 580 -4.36 -4.94 -12.36
N GLN A 581 -3.77 -4.56 -13.50
CA GLN A 581 -2.34 -4.27 -13.59
C GLN A 581 -2.01 -3.04 -12.71
N SER A 582 -0.75 -2.91 -12.27
CA SER A 582 -0.29 -1.71 -11.57
C SER A 582 -0.25 -0.51 -12.52
N ILE A 583 -0.52 0.67 -11.95
CA ILE A 583 -0.56 1.96 -12.63
C ILE A 583 0.81 2.67 -12.54
N GLY A 584 1.52 2.39 -11.43
CA GLY A 584 2.67 3.13 -10.95
C GLY A 584 3.05 2.69 -9.55
N ILE A 585 4.04 3.35 -8.95
CA ILE A 585 4.64 2.98 -7.67
C ILE A 585 4.42 4.11 -6.67
N LEU A 586 4.01 3.75 -5.45
CA LEU A 586 4.00 4.62 -4.28
C LEU A 586 5.28 4.42 -3.48
N GLU A 587 5.92 5.50 -3.10
CA GLU A 587 7.18 5.50 -2.36
C GLU A 587 7.05 6.39 -1.12
N LEU A 588 7.48 5.87 0.04
CA LEU A 588 7.42 6.52 1.35
C LEU A 588 8.81 6.46 2.00
N GLY A 589 9.40 7.62 2.27
CA GLY A 589 10.48 7.77 3.24
C GLY A 589 9.90 8.17 4.60
N ILE A 590 10.10 7.34 5.63
CA ILE A 590 9.77 7.67 7.02
C ILE A 590 11.05 8.23 7.65
N LEU A 591 11.14 9.56 7.73
CA LEU A 591 12.39 10.26 8.09
C LEU A 591 12.61 10.26 9.60
N SER A 592 11.77 10.99 10.33
CA SER A 592 11.92 11.24 11.77
C SER A 592 10.59 11.62 12.41
N ALA A 593 10.53 11.70 13.74
CA ALA A 593 9.52 12.49 14.43
C ALA A 593 10.17 13.60 15.29
N LYS A 594 9.38 14.57 15.70
CA LYS A 594 9.75 15.65 16.62
C LYS A 594 8.68 15.84 17.69
N ASP A 595 9.12 16.41 18.80
CA ASP A 595 8.29 16.88 19.91
C ASP A 595 7.30 15.81 20.39
N LEU A 596 7.73 14.55 20.41
CA LEU A 596 6.91 13.45 20.89
C LEU A 596 6.63 13.65 22.39
N VAL A 597 5.38 13.48 22.79
CA VAL A 597 5.01 13.48 24.21
C VAL A 597 5.59 12.21 24.88
N PRO A 598 6.26 12.33 26.04
CA PRO A 598 6.70 11.19 26.84
C PRO A 598 5.57 10.23 27.17
N MET A 599 5.75 8.95 26.84
CA MET A 599 4.79 7.89 27.13
C MET A 599 5.20 7.00 28.30
N ASN A 600 6.50 6.93 28.60
CA ASN A 600 7.08 6.11 29.66
C ASN A 600 7.82 7.00 30.68
N ALA A 601 7.44 6.87 31.95
CA ALA A 601 8.07 7.54 33.10
C ALA A 601 9.08 6.62 33.81
N SER A 602 9.82 5.82 33.03
CA SER A 602 10.79 4.87 33.57
C SER A 602 12.02 5.60 34.12
N ASN A 603 12.47 5.22 35.32
CA ASN A 603 13.69 5.72 35.97
C ASN A 603 13.84 7.25 36.00
N GLY A 604 12.72 8.00 36.05
CA GLY A 604 12.71 9.47 36.11
C GLY A 604 13.02 10.19 34.80
N ALA A 605 13.39 9.47 33.73
CA ALA A 605 13.63 10.03 32.41
C ALA A 605 12.35 9.93 31.55
N ALA A 606 11.66 11.06 31.36
CA ALA A 606 10.44 11.14 30.56
C ALA A 606 10.76 10.84 29.07
N THR A 607 10.41 9.63 28.63
CA THR A 607 10.89 9.04 27.37
C THR A 607 9.78 8.32 26.59
N THR A 608 10.08 7.99 25.34
CA THR A 608 9.18 7.27 24.41
C THR A 608 10.03 6.34 23.55
N ASP A 609 9.57 5.10 23.36
CA ASP A 609 10.22 4.04 22.59
C ASP A 609 9.48 3.85 21.26
N ALA A 610 9.65 4.83 20.38
CA ALA A 610 8.76 5.06 19.25
C ALA A 610 9.03 4.16 18.04
N TYR A 611 7.95 3.69 17.40
CA TYR A 611 8.00 3.05 16.08
C TYR A 611 6.79 3.42 15.21
N CYS A 612 6.98 3.37 13.89
CA CYS A 612 5.93 3.63 12.90
C CYS A 612 5.41 2.33 12.28
N VAL A 613 4.12 2.31 11.93
CA VAL A 613 3.47 1.26 11.13
C VAL A 613 2.80 1.90 9.93
N ALA A 614 3.10 1.41 8.73
CA ALA A 614 2.46 1.83 7.49
C ALA A 614 1.72 0.64 6.83
N LYS A 615 0.48 0.86 6.39
CA LYS A 615 -0.29 -0.10 5.57
C LYS A 615 -0.59 0.51 4.20
N TYR A 616 -0.28 -0.24 3.15
CA TYR A 616 -0.90 -0.03 1.84
C TYR A 616 -1.14 -1.38 1.12
N GLY A 617 -2.41 -1.67 0.84
CA GLY A 617 -2.87 -2.94 0.31
C GLY A 617 -2.49 -4.12 1.20
N PRO A 618 -2.02 -5.25 0.64
CA PRO A 618 -1.63 -6.41 1.43
C PRO A 618 -0.30 -6.24 2.17
N LYS A 619 0.52 -5.22 1.86
CA LYS A 619 1.86 -5.02 2.43
C LYS A 619 1.80 -4.04 3.60
N TRP A 620 2.09 -4.58 4.78
CA TRP A 620 2.29 -3.85 6.02
C TRP A 620 3.79 -3.66 6.27
N VAL A 621 4.13 -2.60 6.98
CA VAL A 621 5.50 -2.22 7.33
C VAL A 621 5.53 -1.77 8.78
N ARG A 622 6.53 -2.22 9.54
CA ARG A 622 6.91 -1.71 10.87
C ARG A 622 8.33 -1.19 10.77
N THR A 623 8.57 0.07 11.13
CA THR A 623 9.95 0.58 11.24
C THR A 623 10.63 0.03 12.48
N ARG A 624 11.95 0.19 12.60
CA ARG A 624 12.64 -0.07 13.86
C ARG A 624 12.02 0.73 15.00
N THR A 625 12.10 0.20 16.22
CA THR A 625 11.89 1.01 17.43
C THR A 625 13.15 1.80 17.72
N ILE A 626 13.02 3.11 17.92
CA ILE A 626 14.09 3.97 18.43
C ILE A 626 13.84 4.16 19.92
N LEU A 627 14.80 3.78 20.75
CA LEU A 627 14.65 3.79 22.20
C LEU A 627 14.91 5.18 22.81
N GLY A 628 14.19 5.49 23.89
CA GLY A 628 14.48 6.61 24.78
C GLY A 628 14.50 7.99 24.13
N SER A 629 13.72 8.23 23.06
CA SER A 629 13.84 9.46 22.24
C SER A 629 12.51 10.12 21.93
N LEU A 630 12.43 11.43 22.21
CA LEU A 630 11.31 12.29 21.83
C LEU A 630 11.47 12.87 20.40
N SER A 631 12.59 12.60 19.73
CA SER A 631 12.91 13.03 18.37
C SER A 631 13.58 11.91 17.54
N PRO A 632 12.91 10.75 17.41
CA PRO A 632 13.48 9.57 16.76
C PRO A 632 13.77 9.82 15.27
N LYS A 633 14.88 9.28 14.77
CA LYS A 633 15.20 9.19 13.33
C LYS A 633 15.07 7.74 12.89
N TRP A 634 14.34 7.48 11.82
CA TRP A 634 14.21 6.16 11.19
C TRP A 634 14.94 6.10 9.85
N ASN A 635 14.72 7.11 8.99
CA ASN A 635 15.25 7.20 7.62
C ASN A 635 15.08 5.91 6.79
N GLU A 636 13.93 5.24 6.94
CA GLU A 636 13.60 4.00 6.22
C GLU A 636 12.71 4.29 5.00
N GLN A 637 13.04 3.71 3.83
CA GLN A 637 12.27 3.87 2.59
C GLN A 637 11.52 2.59 2.21
N TYR A 638 10.26 2.75 1.78
CA TYR A 638 9.37 1.65 1.41
C TYR A 638 8.58 1.95 0.13
N THR A 639 8.32 0.91 -0.66
CA THR A 639 7.66 0.99 -1.97
C THR A 639 6.46 0.05 -2.08
N TRP A 640 5.45 0.42 -2.87
CA TRP A 640 4.25 -0.39 -3.15
C TRP A 640 3.74 -0.20 -4.58
N ASP A 641 3.21 -1.27 -5.19
CA ASP A 641 2.44 -1.20 -6.44
C ASP A 641 1.06 -0.55 -6.21
N VAL A 642 0.71 0.46 -7.02
CA VAL A 642 -0.59 1.15 -6.96
C VAL A 642 -1.53 0.63 -8.05
N PHE A 643 -2.69 0.12 -7.64
CA PHE A 643 -3.67 -0.51 -8.55
C PHE A 643 -4.96 0.30 -8.74
N ASP A 644 -5.17 1.35 -7.95
CA ASP A 644 -6.27 2.31 -8.06
C ASP A 644 -5.87 3.61 -7.33
N LEU A 645 -6.28 4.79 -7.80
CA LEU A 645 -5.90 6.07 -7.17
C LEU A 645 -6.76 6.44 -5.96
N CYS A 646 -7.95 5.85 -5.84
CA CYS A 646 -8.89 6.18 -4.77
C CYS A 646 -8.53 5.52 -3.43
N THR A 647 -7.47 4.71 -3.41
CA THR A 647 -6.93 4.06 -2.21
C THR A 647 -6.24 5.05 -1.27
N VAL A 648 -6.21 4.71 0.02
CA VAL A 648 -5.58 5.50 1.07
C VAL A 648 -4.34 4.79 1.62
N LEU A 649 -3.24 5.52 1.79
CA LEU A 649 -2.08 5.13 2.59
C LEU A 649 -2.36 5.51 4.05
N THR A 650 -2.20 4.56 4.97
CA THR A 650 -2.39 4.80 6.41
C THR A 650 -1.08 4.57 7.15
N ILE A 651 -0.67 5.55 7.95
CA ILE A 651 0.56 5.55 8.76
C ILE A 651 0.17 5.87 10.21
N ALA A 652 0.62 5.07 11.16
CA ALA A 652 0.38 5.29 12.59
C ALA A 652 1.67 5.12 13.40
N VAL A 653 1.78 5.84 14.52
CA VAL A 653 2.96 5.84 15.39
C VAL A 653 2.58 5.34 16.77
N PHE A 654 3.43 4.51 17.35
CA PHE A 654 3.18 3.78 18.60
C PHE A 654 4.42 3.81 19.52
N ASP A 655 4.17 3.64 20.82
CA ASP A 655 5.19 3.35 21.84
C ASP A 655 5.33 1.84 22.05
N ASN A 656 6.56 1.31 22.06
CA ASN A 656 6.83 -0.13 22.13
C ASN A 656 6.89 -0.65 23.57
N CYS A 657 5.75 -0.67 24.25
CA CYS A 657 5.66 -1.14 25.64
C CYS A 657 5.97 -2.65 25.83
N GLN A 658 6.26 -3.39 24.75
CA GLN A 658 6.62 -4.82 24.78
C GLN A 658 8.01 -5.06 25.39
N LEU A 659 8.91 -4.07 25.31
CA LEU A 659 10.34 -4.19 25.65
C LEU A 659 10.62 -4.45 27.15
N TYR A 660 9.73 -3.98 28.03
CA TYR A 660 9.87 -4.06 29.49
C TYR A 660 8.96 -5.13 30.12
N ASN A 661 8.36 -6.00 29.30
CA ASN A 661 7.30 -6.92 29.73
C ASN A 661 7.86 -8.18 30.43
N ASN A 662 8.45 -7.97 31.61
CA ASN A 662 9.05 -9.01 32.47
C ASN A 662 8.04 -10.06 32.95
N GLY A 663 7.78 -11.09 32.13
CA GLY A 663 7.26 -12.39 32.55
C GLY A 663 5.94 -12.40 33.33
N SER A 664 5.09 -11.38 33.18
CA SER A 664 3.85 -11.26 33.96
C SER A 664 2.92 -12.46 33.70
N LYS A 665 2.75 -13.30 34.72
CA LYS A 665 1.95 -14.54 34.64
C LYS A 665 0.46 -14.30 34.38
N ASN A 666 0.00 -13.06 34.50
CA ASN A 666 -1.30 -12.62 34.01
C ASN A 666 -1.13 -12.15 32.55
N GLY A 667 -1.59 -12.97 31.59
CA GLY A 667 -1.36 -12.83 30.14
C GLY A 667 -2.00 -11.63 29.41
N ASN A 668 -2.01 -10.45 30.03
CA ASN A 668 -2.42 -9.17 29.46
C ASN A 668 -1.24 -8.19 29.59
N GLY A 669 -0.13 -8.51 28.93
CA GLY A 669 1.09 -7.71 28.94
C GLY A 669 0.87 -6.28 28.41
N SER A 670 1.70 -5.35 28.87
CA SER A 670 1.69 -3.91 28.53
C SER A 670 1.34 -3.66 27.06
N LYS A 671 0.27 -2.92 26.80
CA LYS A 671 -0.25 -2.67 25.45
C LYS A 671 0.45 -1.48 24.82
N ASP A 672 0.89 -1.63 23.58
CA ASP A 672 1.54 -0.59 22.78
C ASP A 672 0.67 0.70 22.77
N GLN A 673 1.21 1.81 23.29
CA GLN A 673 0.45 3.07 23.37
C GLN A 673 0.35 3.73 21.98
N ARG A 674 -0.76 4.42 21.74
CA ARG A 674 -1.09 5.02 20.43
C ARG A 674 -0.69 6.50 20.45
N ILE A 675 0.27 6.90 19.62
CA ILE A 675 0.76 8.28 19.56
C ILE A 675 -0.09 9.10 18.56
N GLY A 676 -0.34 8.57 17.36
CA GLY A 676 -1.20 9.25 16.38
C GLY A 676 -1.31 8.50 15.05
N LYS A 677 -2.15 9.01 14.15
CA LYS A 677 -2.41 8.41 12.82
C LYS A 677 -2.64 9.45 11.73
N ILE A 678 -2.08 9.17 10.56
CA ILE A 678 -2.13 9.98 9.34
C ILE A 678 -2.73 9.11 8.23
N ARG A 679 -3.65 9.67 7.44
CA ARG A 679 -4.29 9.03 6.28
C ARG A 679 -4.07 9.91 5.05
N ILE A 680 -3.60 9.37 3.92
CA ILE A 680 -3.28 10.13 2.70
C ILE A 680 -3.87 9.39 1.49
N ARG A 681 -4.86 10.00 0.78
CA ARG A 681 -5.43 9.42 -0.44
C ARG A 681 -4.57 9.75 -1.67
N LEU A 682 -4.24 8.75 -2.49
CA LEU A 682 -3.32 8.92 -3.61
C LEU A 682 -3.85 9.84 -4.74
N SER A 683 -5.16 10.03 -4.85
CA SER A 683 -5.79 10.93 -5.83
C SER A 683 -5.49 12.42 -5.62
N THR A 684 -5.01 12.83 -4.43
CA THR A 684 -4.63 14.23 -4.15
C THR A 684 -3.15 14.51 -4.36
N LEU A 685 -2.32 13.47 -4.54
CA LEU A 685 -0.91 13.61 -4.87
C LEU A 685 -0.75 13.91 -6.38
N GLN A 686 0.21 14.75 -6.73
CA GLN A 686 0.63 14.96 -8.12
C GLN A 686 1.61 13.85 -8.55
N THR A 687 1.57 13.44 -9.82
CA THR A 687 2.52 12.45 -10.35
C THR A 687 3.94 13.01 -10.32
N ASP A 688 4.89 12.19 -9.88
CA ASP A 688 6.33 12.46 -9.84
C ASP A 688 6.77 13.66 -8.97
N LYS A 689 5.81 14.36 -8.33
CA LYS A 689 6.10 15.37 -7.30
C LYS A 689 6.47 14.68 -5.99
N LEU A 690 7.60 15.09 -5.42
CA LEU A 690 8.00 14.78 -4.05
C LEU A 690 7.34 15.76 -3.07
N TYR A 691 6.70 15.21 -2.05
CA TYR A 691 6.13 15.93 -0.92
C TYR A 691 6.94 15.63 0.34
N THR A 692 7.54 16.63 0.98
CA THR A 692 8.30 16.49 2.25
C THR A 692 7.71 17.42 3.31
N HIS A 693 7.05 16.87 4.33
CA HIS A 693 6.29 17.66 5.31
C HIS A 693 6.39 17.08 6.73
N TYR A 694 6.27 17.94 7.75
CA TYR A 694 5.83 17.52 9.08
C TYR A 694 4.30 17.42 9.10
N HIS A 695 3.80 16.27 9.55
CA HIS A 695 2.39 15.97 9.79
C HIS A 695 2.14 15.89 11.30
N PRO A 696 1.18 16.64 11.89
CA PRO A 696 0.91 16.55 13.31
C PRO A 696 0.34 15.18 13.70
N LEU A 697 0.88 14.58 14.75
CA LEU A 697 0.37 13.35 15.35
C LEU A 697 -0.75 13.73 16.32
N LEU A 698 -1.99 13.63 15.84
CA LEU A 698 -3.19 13.88 16.62
C LEU A 698 -3.80 12.56 17.09
N ALA A 699 -4.22 12.51 18.35
CA ALA A 699 -5.06 11.46 18.87
C ALA A 699 -6.11 12.02 19.85
N LEU A 700 -7.22 11.32 19.97
CA LEU A 700 -8.32 11.66 20.86
C LEU A 700 -8.20 10.82 22.14
N GLU A 701 -8.19 11.50 23.30
CA GLU A 701 -8.24 10.89 24.63
C GLU A 701 -9.58 11.25 25.30
N PRO A 702 -9.99 10.56 26.39
CA PRO A 702 -11.16 10.97 27.19
C PRO A 702 -11.05 12.38 27.80
N SER A 703 -9.82 12.92 27.87
CA SER A 703 -9.48 14.29 28.28
C SER A 703 -9.67 15.34 27.18
N GLY A 704 -9.76 14.95 25.90
CA GLY A 704 -9.87 15.87 24.76
C GLY A 704 -9.02 15.46 23.56
N LEU A 705 -8.94 16.37 22.58
CA LEU A 705 -7.95 16.29 21.50
C LEU A 705 -6.57 16.65 22.05
N LYS A 706 -5.54 15.86 21.70
CA LYS A 706 -4.16 16.13 22.08
C LYS A 706 -3.21 15.88 20.91
N LYS A 707 -2.25 16.80 20.77
CA LYS A 707 -1.11 16.66 19.85
C LYS A 707 0.01 15.94 20.58
N PHE A 708 0.48 14.84 19.99
CA PHE A 708 1.50 13.96 20.55
C PHE A 708 2.85 14.08 19.83
N GLY A 709 3.00 15.06 18.93
CA GLY A 709 4.24 15.40 18.22
C GLY A 709 4.00 15.69 16.73
N GLU A 710 5.06 15.66 15.93
CA GLU A 710 5.04 15.84 14.48
C GLU A 710 5.88 14.76 13.77
N LEU A 711 5.30 14.06 12.79
CA LEU A 711 5.95 13.02 11.99
C LEU A 711 6.43 13.58 10.64
N HIS A 712 7.70 13.36 10.32
CA HIS A 712 8.35 13.84 9.10
C HIS A 712 8.30 12.77 8.01
N LEU A 713 7.59 13.05 6.92
CA LEU A 713 7.37 12.11 5.82
C LEU A 713 7.85 12.69 4.49
N ALA A 714 8.48 11.82 3.67
CA ALA A 714 8.77 12.04 2.27
C ALA A 714 7.90 11.10 1.42
N ILE A 715 7.11 11.64 0.48
CA ILE A 715 6.17 10.85 -0.33
C ILE A 715 6.32 11.20 -1.81
N ARG A 716 6.43 10.18 -2.66
CA ARG A 716 6.39 10.30 -4.12
C ARG A 716 5.43 9.25 -4.70
N PHE A 717 4.66 9.63 -5.72
CA PHE A 717 3.85 8.69 -6.52
C PHE A 717 4.26 8.80 -7.99
N THR A 718 4.90 7.76 -8.50
CA THR A 718 5.33 7.69 -9.90
C THR A 718 4.29 6.94 -10.75
N CYS A 719 4.08 7.36 -12.00
CA CYS A 719 3.01 6.80 -12.85
C CYS A 719 3.55 6.22 -14.15
N ALA A 720 3.56 4.89 -14.25
CA ALA A 720 4.03 4.17 -15.44
C ALA A 720 3.01 4.18 -16.59
N ALA A 721 1.70 4.18 -16.29
CA ALA A 721 0.63 3.99 -17.26
C ALA A 721 -0.49 5.05 -17.16
N TRP A 722 -0.18 6.30 -17.53
CA TRP A 722 -1.09 7.45 -17.44
C TRP A 722 -2.43 7.28 -18.20
N THR A 723 -2.45 6.54 -19.31
CA THR A 723 -3.69 6.21 -20.03
C THR A 723 -4.59 5.25 -19.24
N ASN A 724 -4.02 4.20 -18.65
CA ASN A 724 -4.72 3.27 -17.76
C ASN A 724 -5.22 3.98 -16.49
N MET A 725 -4.42 4.91 -15.96
CA MET A 725 -4.76 5.79 -14.84
C MET A 725 -6.02 6.61 -15.12
N LEU A 726 -6.09 7.32 -16.26
CA LEU A 726 -7.30 8.09 -16.63
C LEU A 726 -8.51 7.17 -16.85
N LEU A 727 -8.31 6.04 -17.54
CA LEU A 727 -9.38 5.09 -17.84
C LEU A 727 -10.05 4.53 -16.57
N LEU A 728 -9.34 4.43 -15.44
CA LEU A 728 -9.90 3.97 -14.17
C LEU A 728 -11.01 4.86 -13.63
N TYR A 729 -11.03 6.17 -13.90
CA TYR A 729 -12.12 7.05 -13.48
C TYR A 729 -13.49 6.64 -14.06
N THR A 730 -13.50 5.94 -15.20
CA THR A 730 -14.73 5.40 -15.81
C THR A 730 -15.19 4.07 -15.21
N LYS A 731 -14.28 3.32 -14.58
CA LYS A 731 -14.46 1.95 -14.08
C LYS A 731 -14.93 1.96 -12.62
N PRO A 732 -15.75 0.98 -12.18
CA PRO A 732 -16.09 0.84 -10.76
C PRO A 732 -14.83 0.66 -9.90
N THR A 733 -14.93 1.02 -8.61
CA THR A 733 -13.83 0.81 -7.65
C THR A 733 -13.70 -0.66 -7.28
N LEU A 734 -14.80 -1.24 -6.78
CA LEU A 734 -14.93 -2.63 -6.34
C LEU A 734 -15.02 -3.63 -7.53
N PRO A 735 -14.69 -4.92 -7.31
CA PRO A 735 -14.90 -5.98 -8.30
C PRO A 735 -16.38 -6.18 -8.68
N LYS A 736 -16.59 -6.73 -9.88
CA LYS A 736 -17.91 -6.94 -10.50
C LYS A 736 -18.92 -7.66 -9.59
N MET A 737 -18.48 -8.60 -8.76
CA MET A 737 -19.35 -9.39 -7.89
C MET A 737 -20.18 -8.54 -6.91
N HIS A 738 -19.58 -7.51 -6.31
CA HIS A 738 -20.25 -6.62 -5.34
C HIS A 738 -21.46 -5.87 -5.93
N TYR A 739 -21.60 -5.80 -7.25
CA TYR A 739 -22.74 -5.19 -7.95
C TYR A 739 -23.72 -6.22 -8.55
N ILE A 740 -23.25 -7.43 -8.88
CA ILE A 740 -24.09 -8.47 -9.50
C ILE A 740 -24.84 -9.30 -8.45
N GLN A 741 -24.18 -9.57 -7.32
CA GLN A 741 -24.66 -10.26 -6.12
C GLN A 741 -24.19 -9.47 -4.88
N PRO A 742 -24.87 -8.38 -4.51
CA PRO A 742 -24.49 -7.56 -3.36
C PRO A 742 -24.71 -8.32 -2.04
N ILE A 743 -23.73 -8.26 -1.13
CA ILE A 743 -23.82 -8.85 0.21
C ILE A 743 -24.61 -7.90 1.13
N PRO A 744 -25.61 -8.37 1.91
CA PRO A 744 -26.36 -7.55 2.84
C PRO A 744 -25.49 -6.84 3.88
N VAL A 745 -25.82 -5.59 4.25
CA VAL A 745 -24.98 -4.74 5.11
C VAL A 745 -24.63 -5.38 6.46
N MET A 746 -25.60 -6.03 7.13
CA MET A 746 -25.35 -6.71 8.41
C MET A 746 -24.39 -7.90 8.27
N GLN A 747 -24.50 -8.65 7.17
CA GLN A 747 -23.59 -9.76 6.85
C GLN A 747 -22.20 -9.23 6.48
N MET A 748 -22.12 -8.13 5.74
CA MET A 748 -20.86 -7.46 5.40
C MET A 748 -20.10 -7.00 6.66
N ASN A 749 -20.80 -6.46 7.66
CA ASN A 749 -20.18 -6.04 8.92
C ASN A 749 -19.62 -7.24 9.71
N TYR A 750 -20.38 -8.33 9.83
CA TYR A 750 -19.88 -9.58 10.43
C TYR A 750 -18.63 -10.10 9.70
N LEU A 751 -18.68 -10.17 8.36
CA LEU A 751 -17.57 -10.66 7.53
C LEU A 751 -16.33 -9.76 7.65
N ARG A 752 -16.49 -8.44 7.76
CA ARG A 752 -15.36 -7.51 8.02
C ARG A 752 -14.69 -7.83 9.35
N THR A 753 -15.46 -8.02 10.42
CA THR A 753 -14.89 -8.38 11.73
C THR A 753 -14.16 -9.73 11.71
N GLN A 754 -14.65 -10.73 10.98
CA GLN A 754 -13.93 -12.01 10.83
C GLN A 754 -12.66 -11.85 9.96
N ALA A 755 -12.72 -11.06 8.88
CA ALA A 755 -11.56 -10.76 8.04
C ALA A 755 -10.45 -10.06 8.84
N MET A 756 -10.80 -9.02 9.62
CA MET A 756 -9.92 -8.36 10.58
C MET A 756 -9.34 -9.38 11.57
N GLY A 757 -10.16 -10.27 12.14
CA GLY A 757 -9.74 -11.33 13.06
C GLY A 757 -8.66 -12.26 12.49
N VAL A 758 -8.84 -12.71 11.24
CA VAL A 758 -7.87 -13.56 10.53
C VAL A 758 -6.56 -12.81 10.24
N VAL A 759 -6.62 -11.54 9.83
CA VAL A 759 -5.42 -10.70 9.62
C VAL A 759 -4.67 -10.48 10.93
N MET A 760 -5.36 -10.11 12.01
CA MET A 760 -4.77 -9.94 13.34
C MET A 760 -4.09 -11.22 13.83
N ALA A 761 -4.76 -12.38 13.71
CA ALA A 761 -4.21 -13.65 14.12
C ALA A 761 -2.95 -14.06 13.32
N ARG A 762 -2.84 -13.67 12.03
CA ARG A 762 -1.64 -13.94 11.22
C ARG A 762 -0.49 -12.98 11.56
N LEU A 763 -0.76 -11.70 11.76
CA LEU A 763 0.27 -10.69 12.05
C LEU A 763 0.82 -10.79 13.49
N ALA A 764 0.02 -11.27 14.44
CA ALA A 764 0.46 -11.56 15.81
C ALA A 764 1.36 -12.82 15.95
N ARG A 765 1.49 -13.63 14.89
CA ARG A 765 2.41 -14.80 14.82
C ARG A 765 3.68 -14.53 14.01
N ALA A 766 3.95 -13.28 13.66
CA ALA A 766 5.20 -12.87 13.03
C ALA A 766 6.17 -12.34 14.08
N GLU A 767 7.47 -12.30 13.75
CA GLU A 767 8.53 -11.82 14.65
C GLU A 767 9.21 -10.59 14.03
N PRO A 768 9.14 -9.39 14.63
CA PRO A 768 8.36 -9.04 15.82
C PRO A 768 6.83 -9.05 15.60
N PRO A 769 6.03 -9.33 16.64
CA PRO A 769 4.57 -9.44 16.50
C PRO A 769 3.89 -8.07 16.43
N LEU A 770 3.02 -7.90 15.42
CA LEU A 770 2.06 -6.79 15.42
C LEU A 770 0.84 -7.22 16.25
N ARG A 771 0.73 -6.63 17.45
CA ARG A 771 -0.33 -6.95 18.41
C ARG A 771 -1.70 -6.44 17.94
N LYS A 772 -2.75 -6.99 18.56
CA LYS A 772 -4.16 -6.74 18.22
C LYS A 772 -4.47 -5.23 18.19
N GLU A 773 -4.11 -4.51 19.23
CA GLU A 773 -4.34 -3.07 19.43
C GLU A 773 -3.73 -2.19 18.32
N VAL A 774 -2.59 -2.59 17.77
CA VAL A 774 -1.90 -1.92 16.66
C VAL A 774 -2.73 -2.06 15.38
N VAL A 775 -3.14 -3.29 15.08
CA VAL A 775 -3.92 -3.62 13.88
C VAL A 775 -5.34 -3.04 13.96
N GLU A 776 -6.00 -3.07 15.13
CA GLU A 776 -7.32 -2.47 15.33
C GLU A 776 -7.32 -0.94 15.14
N TYR A 777 -6.23 -0.26 15.53
CA TYR A 777 -6.08 1.19 15.33
C TYR A 777 -5.78 1.54 13.86
N VAL A 778 -4.98 0.73 13.14
CA VAL A 778 -4.70 0.96 11.71
C VAL A 778 -5.90 0.61 10.81
N LEU A 779 -6.67 -0.43 11.14
CA LEU A 779 -7.86 -0.84 10.36
C LEU A 779 -9.15 -0.05 10.68
N ASP A 780 -9.09 0.94 11.58
CA ASP A 780 -10.23 1.77 11.98
C ASP A 780 -11.47 0.95 12.40
N VAL A 781 -11.29 -0.09 13.23
CA VAL A 781 -12.37 -1.02 13.63
C VAL A 781 -13.54 -0.29 14.33
N GLY A 782 -13.23 0.75 15.10
CA GLY A 782 -14.21 1.65 15.74
C GLY A 782 -14.89 2.67 14.82
N SER A 783 -14.64 2.66 13.50
CA SER A 783 -15.29 3.57 12.55
C SER A 783 -16.81 3.32 12.41
N HIS A 784 -17.25 2.08 12.68
CA HIS A 784 -18.66 1.68 12.62
C HIS A 784 -19.45 1.93 13.92
N LEU A 785 -18.78 2.33 15.00
CA LEU A 785 -19.45 2.74 16.23
C LEU A 785 -20.07 4.14 16.05
N PHE A 786 -21.22 4.35 16.69
CA PHE A 786 -21.86 5.66 16.71
C PHE A 786 -21.00 6.66 17.51
N SER A 787 -20.95 7.91 17.05
CA SER A 787 -20.31 9.01 17.77
C SER A 787 -21.12 10.29 17.55
N MET A 788 -21.41 10.98 18.65
CA MET A 788 -22.10 12.26 18.65
C MET A 788 -21.26 13.33 17.92
N ARG A 789 -19.94 13.37 18.17
CA ARG A 789 -18.96 14.23 17.50
C ARG A 789 -18.97 14.03 15.98
N ARG A 790 -18.85 12.79 15.50
CA ARG A 790 -18.90 12.47 14.06
C ARG A 790 -20.26 12.84 13.44
N SER A 791 -21.35 12.75 14.20
CA SER A 791 -22.68 13.16 13.75
C SER A 791 -22.80 14.68 13.61
N LYS A 792 -22.29 15.45 14.58
CA LYS A 792 -22.17 16.92 14.52
C LYS A 792 -21.33 17.37 13.32
N ALA A 793 -20.16 16.78 13.10
CA ALA A 793 -19.28 17.08 11.97
C ALA A 793 -19.95 16.86 10.60
N ASN A 794 -20.63 15.73 10.41
CA ASN A 794 -21.37 15.45 9.16
C ASN A 794 -22.57 16.40 8.97
N PHE A 795 -23.21 16.89 10.04
CA PHE A 795 -24.24 17.91 9.95
C PHE A 795 -23.67 19.30 9.58
N GLY A 796 -22.56 19.71 10.18
CA GLY A 796 -21.86 20.96 9.84
C GLY A 796 -21.47 21.01 8.35
N ARG A 797 -20.92 19.90 7.83
CA ARG A 797 -20.63 19.74 6.39
C ARG A 797 -21.87 19.91 5.50
N LEU A 798 -23.05 19.44 5.91
CA LEU A 798 -24.29 19.70 5.18
C LEU A 798 -24.69 21.19 5.21
N VAL A 799 -24.53 21.88 6.34
CA VAL A 799 -24.80 23.33 6.42
C VAL A 799 -23.85 24.11 5.49
N VAL A 800 -22.57 23.72 5.42
CA VAL A 800 -21.59 24.30 4.49
C VAL A 800 -21.95 24.02 3.02
N LEU A 801 -22.51 22.85 2.70
CA LEU A 801 -23.02 22.55 1.36
C LEU A 801 -24.15 23.52 0.94
N PHE A 802 -25.14 23.75 1.82
CA PHE A 802 -26.27 24.63 1.52
C PHE A 802 -25.96 26.12 1.66
N SER A 803 -24.83 26.52 2.25
CA SER A 803 -24.40 27.93 2.40
C SER A 803 -24.35 28.73 1.09
N GLY A 804 -24.20 28.06 -0.06
CA GLY A 804 -24.27 28.68 -1.38
C GLY A 804 -25.66 29.26 -1.72
N VAL A 805 -26.75 28.73 -1.15
CA VAL A 805 -28.12 29.18 -1.41
C VAL A 805 -28.38 30.60 -0.84
N PRO A 806 -28.14 30.90 0.45
CA PRO A 806 -28.27 32.27 0.94
C PRO A 806 -27.22 33.23 0.36
N ALA A 807 -26.06 32.74 -0.09
CA ALA A 807 -25.10 33.57 -0.82
C ALA A 807 -25.64 33.99 -2.20
N ALA A 808 -26.22 33.05 -2.96
CA ALA A 808 -26.90 33.32 -4.23
C ALA A 808 -28.13 34.22 -4.07
N ALA A 809 -28.91 34.04 -2.98
CA ALA A 809 -30.03 34.92 -2.66
C ALA A 809 -29.55 36.37 -2.43
N ARG A 810 -28.54 36.60 -1.57
CA ARG A 810 -27.97 37.94 -1.34
C ARG A 810 -27.38 38.58 -2.61
N TRP A 811 -26.83 37.77 -3.53
CA TRP A 811 -26.35 38.24 -4.82
C TRP A 811 -27.51 38.65 -5.74
N PHE A 812 -28.58 37.85 -5.80
CA PHE A 812 -29.80 38.17 -6.52
C PHE A 812 -30.51 39.41 -5.97
N ASP A 813 -30.56 39.58 -4.64
CA ASP A 813 -31.00 40.82 -3.99
C ASP A 813 -30.09 42.00 -4.39
N GLY A 814 -28.77 41.78 -4.48
CA GLY A 814 -27.82 42.78 -4.97
C GLY A 814 -28.12 43.28 -6.39
N ILE A 815 -28.60 42.40 -7.27
CA ILE A 815 -29.08 42.72 -8.63
C ILE A 815 -30.42 43.45 -8.55
N ARG A 816 -31.39 42.94 -7.77
CA ARG A 816 -32.72 43.54 -7.58
C ARG A 816 -32.65 44.96 -7.04
N TYR A 817 -31.72 45.23 -6.12
CA TYR A 817 -31.45 46.56 -5.55
C TYR A 817 -30.37 47.34 -6.29
N TRP A 818 -29.98 46.93 -7.51
CA TRP A 818 -29.07 47.65 -8.42
C TRP A 818 -27.72 48.08 -7.79
N LYS A 819 -27.21 47.32 -6.80
CA LYS A 819 -26.00 47.69 -6.02
C LYS A 819 -24.74 47.85 -6.86
N ASN A 820 -24.70 47.24 -8.05
CA ASN A 820 -23.73 47.52 -9.09
C ASN A 820 -24.46 47.56 -10.45
N PRO A 821 -24.64 48.75 -11.06
CA PRO A 821 -25.49 48.90 -12.24
C PRO A 821 -24.92 48.18 -13.46
N VAL A 822 -23.60 48.16 -13.66
CA VAL A 822 -22.96 47.52 -14.82
C VAL A 822 -23.21 46.02 -14.82
N THR A 823 -23.01 45.36 -13.68
CA THR A 823 -23.32 43.92 -13.57
C THR A 823 -24.81 43.63 -13.68
N THR A 824 -25.66 44.53 -13.20
CA THR A 824 -27.12 44.38 -13.26
C THR A 824 -27.61 44.47 -14.70
N ILE A 825 -27.15 45.44 -15.49
CA ILE A 825 -27.45 45.57 -16.93
C ILE A 825 -27.00 44.32 -17.69
N LEU A 826 -25.77 43.85 -17.46
CA LEU A 826 -25.23 42.66 -18.15
C LEU A 826 -26.05 41.39 -17.84
N VAL A 827 -26.50 41.20 -16.58
CA VAL A 827 -27.39 40.09 -16.21
C VAL A 827 -28.77 40.20 -16.87
N HIS A 828 -29.34 41.41 -17.00
CA HIS A 828 -30.62 41.60 -17.69
C HIS A 828 -30.51 41.32 -19.21
N VAL A 829 -29.42 41.75 -19.86
CA VAL A 829 -29.15 41.42 -21.27
C VAL A 829 -28.99 39.92 -21.47
N LEU A 830 -28.22 39.24 -20.61
CA LEU A 830 -28.08 37.78 -20.64
C LEU A 830 -29.41 37.06 -20.42
N PHE A 831 -30.22 37.52 -19.45
CA PHE A 831 -31.54 36.96 -19.18
C PHE A 831 -32.46 37.05 -20.39
N LEU A 832 -32.53 38.21 -21.06
CA LEU A 832 -33.32 38.38 -22.29
C LEU A 832 -32.85 37.44 -23.40
N ILE A 833 -31.54 37.31 -23.62
CA ILE A 833 -30.97 36.38 -24.61
C ILE A 833 -31.38 34.92 -24.30
N LEU A 834 -31.35 34.50 -23.03
CA LEU A 834 -31.73 33.15 -22.61
C LEU A 834 -33.25 32.89 -22.71
N VAL A 835 -34.08 33.92 -22.53
CA VAL A 835 -35.54 33.84 -22.72
C VAL A 835 -35.91 33.74 -24.20
N PHE A 836 -35.28 34.52 -25.08
CA PHE A 836 -35.52 34.44 -26.53
C PHE A 836 -34.92 33.18 -27.17
N TYR A 837 -33.81 32.65 -26.62
CA TYR A 837 -33.12 31.46 -27.13
C TYR A 837 -32.92 30.40 -26.05
N PRO A 838 -33.99 29.67 -25.64
CA PRO A 838 -33.93 28.68 -24.57
C PRO A 838 -33.02 27.48 -24.89
N SER A 839 -32.63 27.28 -26.15
CA SER A 839 -31.58 26.33 -26.55
C SER A 839 -30.20 26.66 -25.96
N LEU A 840 -29.92 27.93 -25.66
CA LEU A 840 -28.64 28.40 -25.12
C LEU A 840 -28.51 28.20 -23.60
N ILE A 841 -29.58 27.81 -22.88
CA ILE A 841 -29.56 27.64 -21.43
C ILE A 841 -28.56 26.56 -21.00
N LEU A 842 -28.58 25.37 -21.60
CA LEU A 842 -27.64 24.31 -21.24
C LEU A 842 -26.18 24.61 -21.70
N PRO A 843 -25.92 25.07 -22.94
CA PRO A 843 -24.58 25.48 -23.37
C PRO A 843 -23.95 26.55 -22.46
N THR A 844 -24.70 27.60 -22.10
CA THR A 844 -24.18 28.67 -21.24
C THR A 844 -23.87 28.17 -19.83
N VAL A 845 -24.71 27.31 -19.24
CA VAL A 845 -24.41 26.67 -17.94
C VAL A 845 -23.11 25.86 -17.99
N PHE A 846 -22.87 25.05 -19.03
CA PHE A 846 -21.62 24.30 -19.14
C PHE A 846 -20.40 25.20 -19.43
N LEU A 847 -20.57 26.29 -20.18
CA LEU A 847 -19.52 27.29 -20.40
C LEU A 847 -19.17 28.04 -19.10
N TYR A 848 -20.15 28.35 -18.24
CA TYR A 848 -19.89 28.89 -16.90
C TYR A 848 -19.15 27.91 -15.99
N LEU A 849 -19.50 26.61 -16.03
CA LEU A 849 -18.77 25.57 -15.29
C LEU A 849 -17.31 25.46 -15.75
N PHE A 850 -17.06 25.51 -17.06
CA PHE A 850 -15.71 25.58 -17.64
C PHE A 850 -14.95 26.82 -17.14
N ALA A 851 -15.55 28.01 -17.26
CA ALA A 851 -14.92 29.27 -16.88
C ALA A 851 -14.59 29.35 -15.39
N ILE A 852 -15.50 28.91 -14.52
CA ILE A 852 -15.27 28.82 -13.06
C ILE A 852 -14.17 27.79 -12.76
N GLY A 853 -14.16 26.65 -13.46
CA GLY A 853 -13.11 25.64 -13.34
C GLY A 853 -11.73 26.19 -13.69
N VAL A 854 -11.59 26.87 -14.83
CA VAL A 854 -10.35 27.51 -15.27
C VAL A 854 -9.92 28.64 -14.32
N TRP A 855 -10.86 29.43 -13.79
CA TRP A 855 -10.57 30.48 -12.81
C TRP A 855 -10.02 29.88 -11.50
N ASN A 856 -10.68 28.85 -10.97
CA ASN A 856 -10.30 28.18 -9.72
C ASN A 856 -8.93 27.48 -9.80
N PHE A 857 -8.38 27.21 -10.99
CA PHE A 857 -7.02 26.67 -11.16
C PHE A 857 -5.96 27.56 -10.50
N ARG A 858 -6.19 28.88 -10.44
CA ARG A 858 -5.28 29.85 -9.79
C ARG A 858 -5.31 29.76 -8.26
N PHE A 859 -6.38 29.19 -7.70
CA PHE A 859 -6.63 29.03 -6.26
C PHE A 859 -6.60 27.56 -5.82
N ARG A 860 -6.00 26.68 -6.64
CA ARG A 860 -5.86 25.24 -6.34
C ARG A 860 -5.03 25.02 -5.06
N PRO A 861 -5.35 24.02 -4.22
CA PRO A 861 -4.49 23.64 -3.10
C PRO A 861 -3.14 23.14 -3.61
N ALA A 862 -2.04 23.60 -3.01
CA ALA A 862 -0.67 23.19 -3.35
C ALA A 862 -0.15 22.03 -2.47
N GLU A 863 -0.68 21.96 -1.25
CA GLU A 863 -0.39 20.99 -0.19
C GLU A 863 -1.30 19.75 -0.27
N PRO A 864 -0.86 18.59 0.26
CA PRO A 864 -1.72 17.43 0.43
C PRO A 864 -2.73 17.66 1.57
N PRO A 865 -3.86 16.94 1.60
CA PRO A 865 -4.79 16.99 2.72
C PRO A 865 -4.12 16.46 4.01
N HIS A 866 -4.37 17.14 5.11
CA HIS A 866 -4.05 16.70 6.48
C HIS A 866 -5.35 16.52 7.28
N MET A 867 -5.24 16.09 8.54
CA MET A 867 -6.40 15.95 9.43
C MET A 867 -6.85 17.33 9.92
N ASP A 868 -8.14 17.64 9.80
CA ASP A 868 -8.71 18.94 10.19
C ASP A 868 -9.49 18.82 11.50
N THR A 869 -9.11 19.62 12.49
CA THR A 869 -9.65 19.58 13.86
C THR A 869 -10.96 20.35 14.00
N GLU A 870 -11.10 21.48 13.29
CA GLU A 870 -12.34 22.26 13.21
C GLU A 870 -13.44 21.43 12.52
N LEU A 871 -13.15 20.85 11.34
CA LEU A 871 -14.05 20.00 10.57
C LEU A 871 -14.43 18.71 11.32
N SER A 872 -13.49 18.13 12.08
CA SER A 872 -13.74 16.97 12.95
C SER A 872 -14.54 17.31 14.21
N CYS A 873 -14.87 18.60 14.41
CA CYS A 873 -15.44 19.17 15.63
C CYS A 873 -14.65 18.81 16.90
N ALA A 874 -13.35 18.52 16.77
CA ALA A 874 -12.52 17.90 17.81
C ALA A 874 -12.14 18.88 18.95
N GLU A 875 -12.25 20.19 18.70
CA GLU A 875 -12.01 21.26 19.67
C GLU A 875 -13.29 21.70 20.42
N LEU A 876 -14.46 21.32 19.90
CA LEU A 876 -15.79 21.67 20.44
C LEU A 876 -16.48 20.50 21.16
N VAL A 877 -15.72 19.49 21.59
CA VAL A 877 -16.26 18.26 22.18
C VAL A 877 -16.45 18.41 23.69
N THR A 878 -17.66 18.18 24.17
CA THR A 878 -17.95 18.03 25.60
C THR A 878 -17.42 16.69 26.12
N THR A 879 -16.96 16.64 27.37
CA THR A 879 -16.55 15.38 28.04
C THR A 879 -17.60 14.27 27.94
N ASP A 880 -18.87 14.65 28.03
CA ASP A 880 -20.08 13.83 27.84
C ASP A 880 -20.23 13.16 26.46
N ASP A 881 -19.57 13.70 25.42
CA ASP A 881 -19.52 13.13 24.06
C ASP A 881 -18.32 12.18 23.90
N LEU A 882 -17.19 12.49 24.57
CA LEU A 882 -16.01 11.61 24.60
C LEU A 882 -16.30 10.33 25.39
N ASP A 883 -16.98 10.44 26.54
CA ASP A 883 -17.43 9.30 27.32
C ASP A 883 -18.45 8.43 26.57
N GLU A 884 -19.13 8.98 25.55
CA GLU A 884 -20.00 8.21 24.65
C GLU A 884 -19.21 7.52 23.52
N GLU A 885 -18.17 8.16 22.95
CA GLU A 885 -17.29 7.56 21.90
C GLU A 885 -16.33 6.49 22.46
N PHE A 886 -16.04 6.48 23.77
CA PHE A 886 -15.16 5.48 24.42
C PHE A 886 -15.88 4.40 25.26
N ASP A 887 -17.20 4.45 25.42
CA ASP A 887 -17.97 3.42 26.16
C ASP A 887 -18.14 2.16 25.28
N PRO A 888 -17.69 0.97 25.73
CA PRO A 888 -17.80 -0.24 24.93
C PRO A 888 -19.25 -0.72 24.79
N PHE A 889 -19.46 -1.66 23.86
CA PHE A 889 -20.71 -2.41 23.73
C PHE A 889 -20.49 -3.82 24.32
N VAL A 890 -21.16 -4.27 25.39
CA VAL A 890 -22.20 -3.62 26.22
C VAL A 890 -21.61 -2.49 27.10
N THR A 891 -22.41 -1.44 27.29
CA THR A 891 -22.08 -0.24 28.09
C THR A 891 -21.69 -0.58 29.53
N ARG A 892 -20.75 0.20 30.06
CA ARG A 892 -20.33 0.15 31.48
C ARG A 892 -21.01 1.22 32.34
N ARG A 893 -21.89 2.04 31.76
CA ARG A 893 -22.54 3.18 32.43
C ARG A 893 -23.91 2.79 33.00
N PRO A 894 -24.35 3.44 34.11
CA PRO A 894 -25.65 3.17 34.70
C PRO A 894 -26.80 3.56 33.76
N ILE A 895 -27.94 2.87 33.90
CA ILE A 895 -29.06 2.95 32.95
C ILE A 895 -29.65 4.37 32.77
N GLU A 896 -29.51 5.25 33.77
CA GLU A 896 -29.92 6.65 33.70
C GLU A 896 -29.08 7.47 32.70
N VAL A 897 -27.77 7.22 32.65
CA VAL A 897 -26.86 7.83 31.67
C VAL A 897 -27.20 7.31 30.28
N VAL A 898 -27.48 6.02 30.15
CA VAL A 898 -27.92 5.41 28.88
C VAL A 898 -29.24 6.04 28.41
N LYS A 899 -30.21 6.25 29.32
CA LYS A 899 -31.49 6.92 29.01
C LYS A 899 -31.26 8.37 28.55
N ARG A 900 -30.44 9.15 29.27
CA ARG A 900 -30.10 10.54 28.90
C ARG A 900 -29.42 10.61 27.53
N ARG A 901 -28.49 9.69 27.23
CA ARG A 901 -27.85 9.55 25.91
C ARG A 901 -28.87 9.17 24.82
N TYR A 902 -29.81 8.26 25.11
CA TYR A 902 -30.87 7.86 24.18
C TYR A 902 -31.84 9.00 23.85
N ASP A 903 -32.26 9.80 24.83
CA ASP A 903 -33.14 10.95 24.60
C ASP A 903 -32.41 12.06 23.80
N ARG A 904 -31.11 12.30 24.10
CA ARG A 904 -30.20 13.15 23.31
C ARG A 904 -30.05 12.65 21.87
N LEU A 905 -29.85 11.34 21.69
CA LEU A 905 -29.79 10.69 20.39
C LEU A 905 -31.10 10.83 19.62
N ARG A 906 -32.26 10.70 20.28
CA ARG A 906 -33.59 10.84 19.64
C ARG A 906 -33.82 12.26 19.12
N PHE A 907 -33.39 13.28 19.86
CA PHE A 907 -33.43 14.68 19.40
C PHE A 907 -32.54 14.93 18.17
N VAL A 908 -31.32 14.39 18.16
CA VAL A 908 -30.40 14.52 17.03
C VAL A 908 -30.87 13.69 15.83
N ALA A 909 -31.37 12.47 16.05
CA ALA A 909 -31.96 11.63 15.02
C ALA A 909 -33.13 12.32 14.34
N GLY A 910 -34.03 12.98 15.08
CA GLY A 910 -35.11 13.78 14.51
C GLY A 910 -34.64 14.91 13.59
N ARG A 911 -33.44 15.47 13.80
CA ARG A 911 -32.80 16.46 12.91
C ARG A 911 -32.00 15.84 11.75
N VAL A 912 -31.73 14.54 11.78
CA VAL A 912 -30.91 13.80 10.80
C VAL A 912 -31.76 12.92 9.87
N GLN A 913 -32.98 12.60 10.28
CA GLN A 913 -33.91 11.69 9.61
C GLN A 913 -34.33 12.15 8.19
N GLU A 914 -34.19 13.45 7.87
CA GLU A 914 -34.40 14.00 6.53
C GLU A 914 -33.10 14.08 5.70
N LEU A 915 -32.54 12.91 5.37
CA LEU A 915 -31.56 12.68 4.28
C LEU A 915 -30.10 13.20 4.46
N VAL A 916 -29.68 13.63 5.65
CA VAL A 916 -28.41 14.36 5.87
C VAL A 916 -27.14 13.69 5.32
N GLY A 917 -26.79 12.47 5.77
CA GLY A 917 -25.44 11.92 5.56
C GLY A 917 -25.08 11.55 4.11
N PHE A 918 -26.05 11.09 3.32
CA PHE A 918 -25.82 10.76 1.91
C PHE A 918 -25.75 12.02 1.04
N LEU A 919 -26.65 12.99 1.27
CA LEU A 919 -26.67 14.24 0.50
C LEU A 919 -25.41 15.08 0.70
N ALA A 920 -24.90 15.20 1.94
CA ALA A 920 -23.63 15.86 2.22
C ALA A 920 -22.48 15.24 1.39
N THR A 921 -22.34 13.91 1.47
CA THR A 921 -21.27 13.16 0.78
C THR A 921 -21.32 13.31 -0.75
N GLN A 922 -22.51 13.38 -1.37
CA GLN A 922 -22.61 13.58 -2.82
C GLN A 922 -22.48 15.06 -3.22
N GLY A 923 -23.01 15.99 -2.43
CA GLY A 923 -22.94 17.43 -2.71
C GLY A 923 -21.52 17.98 -2.63
N GLU A 924 -20.73 17.56 -1.64
CA GLU A 924 -19.29 17.87 -1.57
C GLU A 924 -18.55 17.43 -2.82
N ARG A 925 -18.86 16.23 -3.35
CA ARG A 925 -18.25 15.71 -4.58
C ARG A 925 -18.58 16.56 -5.81
N VAL A 926 -19.79 17.12 -5.87
CA VAL A 926 -20.15 18.10 -6.92
C VAL A 926 -19.34 19.39 -6.76
N ARG A 927 -19.15 19.90 -5.54
CA ARG A 927 -18.29 21.07 -5.27
C ARG A 927 -16.81 20.79 -5.59
N VAL A 928 -16.33 19.58 -5.35
CA VAL A 928 -14.95 19.14 -5.63
C VAL A 928 -14.62 19.11 -7.12
N LEU A 929 -15.61 18.95 -8.01
CA LEU A 929 -15.40 19.01 -9.48
C LEU A 929 -14.62 20.26 -9.91
N LEU A 930 -14.88 21.41 -9.26
CA LEU A 930 -14.32 22.70 -9.62
C LEU A 930 -13.23 23.20 -8.66
N SER A 931 -12.81 22.41 -7.66
CA SER A 931 -11.85 22.85 -6.62
C SER A 931 -10.41 22.37 -6.82
N TRP A 932 -10.14 21.59 -7.88
CA TRP A 932 -8.81 21.06 -8.22
C TRP A 932 -8.14 20.17 -7.15
N ARG A 933 -8.87 19.73 -6.10
CA ARG A 933 -8.37 18.77 -5.08
C ARG A 933 -7.91 17.43 -5.67
N ASP A 934 -8.57 16.97 -6.73
CA ASP A 934 -8.01 15.98 -7.65
C ASP A 934 -7.79 16.70 -8.99
N PRO A 935 -6.53 17.06 -9.33
CA PRO A 935 -6.26 17.85 -10.53
C PRO A 935 -6.49 17.06 -11.82
N ARG A 936 -6.57 15.73 -11.75
CA ARG A 936 -6.80 14.83 -12.89
C ARG A 936 -8.30 14.76 -13.17
N ALA A 937 -9.11 14.57 -12.12
CA ALA A 937 -10.56 14.56 -12.23
C ALA A 937 -11.13 15.94 -12.63
N THR A 938 -10.67 17.03 -12.01
CA THR A 938 -11.12 18.39 -12.41
C THR A 938 -10.75 18.69 -13.88
N ALA A 939 -9.56 18.30 -14.35
CA ALA A 939 -9.19 18.46 -15.76
C ALA A 939 -10.10 17.65 -16.71
N ILE A 940 -10.41 16.38 -16.38
CA ILE A 940 -11.38 15.56 -17.15
C ILE A 940 -12.75 16.25 -17.18
N PHE A 941 -13.22 16.78 -16.04
CA PHE A 941 -14.54 17.41 -15.95
C PHE A 941 -14.61 18.73 -16.74
N ILE A 942 -13.56 19.56 -16.71
CA ILE A 942 -13.51 20.82 -17.45
C ILE A 942 -13.55 20.55 -18.96
N VAL A 943 -12.70 19.66 -19.48
CA VAL A 943 -12.72 19.24 -20.90
C VAL A 943 -14.07 18.61 -21.29
N PHE A 944 -14.68 17.83 -20.40
CA PHE A 944 -16.03 17.30 -20.62
C PHE A 944 -17.10 18.41 -20.69
N SER A 945 -17.02 19.44 -19.84
CA SER A 945 -17.95 20.58 -19.87
C SER A 945 -17.80 21.42 -21.14
N GLU A 946 -16.58 21.61 -21.66
CA GLU A 946 -16.31 22.26 -22.95
C GLU A 946 -16.93 21.48 -24.11
N ILE A 947 -16.62 20.18 -24.22
CA ILE A 947 -17.17 19.29 -25.26
C ILE A 947 -18.70 19.26 -25.18
N LEU A 948 -19.28 19.21 -23.98
CA LEU A 948 -20.72 19.17 -23.79
C LEU A 948 -21.40 20.52 -24.09
N ALA A 949 -20.75 21.65 -23.82
CA ALA A 949 -21.24 22.97 -24.23
C ALA A 949 -21.31 23.08 -25.77
N VAL A 950 -20.25 22.67 -26.47
CA VAL A 950 -20.19 22.65 -27.95
C VAL A 950 -21.24 21.69 -28.53
N LEU A 951 -21.38 20.49 -27.97
CA LEU A 951 -22.36 19.50 -28.44
C LEU A 951 -23.80 19.97 -28.22
N LEU A 952 -24.13 20.54 -27.05
CA LEU A 952 -25.47 21.05 -26.77
C LEU A 952 -25.78 22.37 -27.50
N PHE A 953 -24.77 23.11 -27.96
CA PHE A 953 -24.96 24.24 -28.87
C PHE A 953 -25.30 23.76 -30.29
N ALA A 954 -24.66 22.69 -30.76
CA ALA A 954 -24.91 22.11 -32.08
C ALA A 954 -26.18 21.24 -32.17
N THR A 955 -26.63 20.64 -31.06
CA THR A 955 -27.78 19.71 -31.05
C THR A 955 -29.07 20.37 -30.51
N PRO A 956 -30.19 20.34 -31.25
CA PRO A 956 -31.46 20.86 -30.74
C PRO A 956 -31.92 20.12 -29.48
N ILE A 957 -32.34 20.86 -28.45
CA ILE A 957 -32.73 20.31 -27.13
C ILE A 957 -33.82 19.21 -27.23
N ARG A 958 -34.70 19.26 -28.24
CA ARG A 958 -35.70 18.22 -28.53
C ARG A 958 -35.06 16.85 -28.79
N VAL A 959 -33.93 16.80 -29.50
CA VAL A 959 -33.17 15.57 -29.80
C VAL A 959 -32.51 15.05 -28.51
N VAL A 960 -31.93 15.95 -27.72
CA VAL A 960 -31.31 15.61 -26.43
C VAL A 960 -32.34 14.99 -25.47
N LEU A 961 -33.52 15.59 -25.36
CA LEU A 961 -34.63 15.08 -24.54
C LEU A 961 -35.17 13.74 -25.06
N ALA A 962 -35.31 13.56 -26.37
CA ALA A 962 -35.74 12.29 -26.96
C ALA A 962 -34.74 11.15 -26.68
N LEU A 963 -33.44 11.39 -26.88
CA LEU A 963 -32.39 10.41 -26.61
C LEU A 963 -32.27 10.10 -25.11
N ALA A 964 -32.39 11.11 -24.24
CA ALA A 964 -32.41 10.92 -22.79
C ALA A 964 -33.65 10.11 -22.34
N GLY A 965 -34.82 10.42 -22.88
CA GLY A 965 -36.07 9.69 -22.63
C GLY A 965 -35.95 8.22 -23.03
N LEU A 966 -35.52 7.92 -24.25
CA LEU A 966 -35.27 6.56 -24.72
C LEU A 966 -34.24 5.81 -23.85
N TYR A 967 -33.16 6.48 -23.44
CA TYR A 967 -32.15 5.90 -22.56
C TYR A 967 -32.70 5.57 -21.16
N LEU A 968 -33.52 6.44 -20.56
CA LEU A 968 -34.14 6.23 -19.25
C LEU A 968 -35.24 5.16 -19.29
N LEU A 969 -36.10 5.20 -20.30
CA LEU A 969 -37.20 4.26 -20.49
C LEU A 969 -36.75 2.88 -20.97
N ARG A 970 -35.47 2.69 -21.33
CA ARG A 970 -34.95 1.42 -21.86
C ARG A 970 -35.33 0.22 -20.98
N HIS A 971 -35.79 -0.84 -21.64
CA HIS A 971 -36.28 -2.06 -21.02
C HIS A 971 -35.25 -2.69 -20.05
N PRO A 972 -35.63 -3.28 -18.90
CA PRO A 972 -34.71 -3.78 -17.89
C PRO A 972 -33.62 -4.75 -18.38
N ARG A 973 -33.84 -5.52 -19.45
CA ARG A 973 -32.80 -6.37 -20.07
C ARG A 973 -31.61 -5.57 -20.63
N PHE A 974 -31.78 -4.30 -20.96
CA PHE A 974 -30.72 -3.37 -21.41
C PHE A 974 -30.20 -2.47 -20.27
N ARG A 975 -30.62 -2.71 -19.02
CA ARG A 975 -30.08 -2.05 -17.83
C ARG A 975 -28.98 -2.94 -17.24
N SER A 976 -27.73 -2.56 -17.50
CA SER A 976 -26.58 -3.21 -16.85
C SER A 976 -26.70 -3.11 -15.33
N LYS A 977 -26.33 -4.20 -14.61
CA LYS A 977 -26.18 -4.18 -13.14
C LYS A 977 -24.97 -3.35 -12.67
N MET A 978 -24.10 -2.93 -13.58
CA MET A 978 -22.95 -2.07 -13.25
C MET A 978 -23.38 -0.61 -13.06
N PRO A 979 -22.76 0.13 -12.13
CA PRO A 979 -22.90 1.58 -12.05
C PRO A 979 -22.50 2.28 -13.35
N SER A 980 -23.15 3.41 -13.66
CA SER A 980 -22.82 4.22 -14.83
C SER A 980 -21.41 4.83 -14.74
N VAL A 981 -20.83 5.19 -15.90
CA VAL A 981 -19.54 5.90 -15.98
C VAL A 981 -19.56 7.18 -15.14
N SER A 982 -20.65 7.96 -15.19
CA SER A 982 -20.84 9.15 -14.35
C SER A 982 -20.86 8.83 -12.85
N HIS A 983 -21.58 7.78 -12.42
CA HIS A 983 -21.61 7.37 -11.02
C HIS A 983 -20.25 6.87 -10.53
N ASN A 984 -19.49 6.16 -11.38
CA ASN A 984 -18.13 5.74 -11.08
C ASN A 984 -17.22 6.95 -10.90
N PHE A 985 -17.29 7.93 -11.81
CA PHE A 985 -16.52 9.17 -11.73
C PHE A 985 -16.80 9.92 -10.42
N PHE A 986 -18.07 10.19 -10.11
CA PHE A 986 -18.45 10.85 -8.85
C PHE A 986 -18.02 10.08 -7.60
N ARG A 987 -18.18 8.76 -7.58
CA ARG A 987 -17.80 7.91 -6.43
C ARG A 987 -16.28 7.90 -6.16
N ARG A 988 -15.47 8.28 -7.16
CA ARG A 988 -14.00 8.30 -7.10
C ARG A 988 -13.40 9.63 -6.63
N LEU A 989 -14.18 10.72 -6.65
CA LEU A 989 -13.74 12.03 -6.19
C LEU A 989 -13.46 12.03 -4.67
N PRO A 990 -12.42 12.76 -4.20
CA PRO A 990 -12.17 12.97 -2.79
C PRO A 990 -13.35 13.69 -2.10
N ALA A 991 -13.52 13.45 -0.81
CA ALA A 991 -14.59 14.01 0.01
C ALA A 991 -14.03 14.45 1.37
N GLU A 992 -14.69 15.36 2.07
CA GLU A 992 -14.11 15.95 3.29
C GLU A 992 -14.15 14.96 4.48
N SER A 993 -14.83 13.81 4.30
CA SER A 993 -14.70 12.62 5.16
C SER A 993 -13.28 12.05 5.26
N ASP A 994 -12.43 12.32 4.27
CA ASP A 994 -11.06 11.78 4.17
C ASP A 994 -10.09 12.48 5.15
N ILE A 995 -10.54 13.61 5.71
CA ILE A 995 -9.82 14.57 6.55
C ILE A 995 -10.29 14.47 8.03
N LEU A 996 -11.26 13.59 8.32
CA LEU A 996 -11.86 13.43 9.66
C LEU A 996 -11.05 12.49 10.58
N LEU A 997 -10.96 12.91 11.85
CA LEU A 997 -10.26 12.24 12.95
C LEU A 997 -11.08 11.10 13.57
#